data_AF-A0A8I1EEE8-F1
#
_entry.id   AF-A0A8I1EEE8-F1
#
_cell.length_a   1.000
_cell.length_b   1.000
_cell.length_c   1.000
_cell.angle_alpha   90.00
_cell.angle_beta   90.00
_cell.angle_gamma   90.00
#
_symmetry.space_group_name_H-M   'P 1'
#
loop_
_entity.id
_entity.type
_entity.pdbx_description
1 polymer ?
#
loop_
_entity_poly.entity_id
_entity_poly.type
_entity_poly.pdbx_seq_one_letter_code
_entity_poly.pdbx_strand_id
1 'polypeptide(L)'
;MNTEVVFVTIDSKSTKDIDDAIAVVKTASGFKVEVAIADPTSKVEPGSDVDTYARNQAATIYAREMTKTSMLPKAISEGSSSLVAGKSRHSFVFSIELDGNLQIASFEPSMRDIVVAHRLSYEDIPAIAGDVSHSLHQQIKDAVGLGQALLDGRRSKGALAVYDLKQFLMTDEEGNLLQMKSRSDTIGHILVQEMMILTNSLLGQYLVKNNIPAIYRNHEPALAAPSQLELRQTIETMLFSSTENQEVAANKLHTLLGKAKYEAVAKGHYGLNLPVYTHGTSPLRRYADLVNLRQLKAHLQQAPFAHSMAELQVIAEHITTVLQERKDASVAHFKSVVSRNAARIVDAGDLWKMDSTHLAMAIKNVRDTIGVNGPLAREIHRRMKVGTLEDTVIDRLYLEVDRAAIEDELASEMSAWLFDNPMKAMHLVVHGTAIKLFSSVEFSTQTQANGFSSSASLTMATGTVVIGAGAGAKKKLAEQYALCAAILKALGLPEHEKPQSEVVVSAKPSTAPVAPGVNHKGALLEFCTKLKAKAPVFTFETKGASHKPMFKASASFDSKGEPMRATSEWADTKKAAENQAAGILLALAKSKIISAVKAARPVASGNPVGDLQEYAMKQGIPLPEYSFKQLSQTPPLFECNILLAHGVGIREMAQAPSKSESKKIAATKVLLRI
;
A
#
# COMPACT_ATOMS: atom_id res chain seq x y z
N MET A 1 -26.34 13.46 -33.36
CA MET A 1 -25.40 12.99 -34.39
C MET A 1 -24.95 11.61 -33.95
N ASN A 2 -25.11 10.56 -34.77
CA ASN A 2 -24.45 9.28 -34.51
C ASN A 2 -22.95 9.54 -34.60
N THR A 3 -22.28 9.69 -33.46
CA THR A 3 -20.81 9.71 -33.41
C THR A 3 -20.35 8.34 -33.88
N GLU A 4 -19.76 8.32 -35.07
CA GLU A 4 -19.09 7.15 -35.62
C GLU A 4 -18.04 6.64 -34.61
N VAL A 5 -18.03 5.33 -34.35
CA VAL A 5 -17.09 4.73 -33.40
C VAL A 5 -15.71 4.73 -34.03
N VAL A 6 -14.78 5.48 -33.45
CA VAL A 6 -13.39 5.54 -33.91
C VAL A 6 -12.52 4.69 -32.98
N PHE A 7 -12.13 3.49 -33.40
CA PHE A 7 -11.22 2.65 -32.63
C PHE A 7 -9.77 3.16 -32.73
N VAL A 8 -9.09 3.20 -31.58
CA VAL A 8 -7.65 3.47 -31.48
C VAL A 8 -6.96 2.38 -30.67
N THR A 9 -5.70 2.08 -30.99
CA THR A 9 -4.85 1.21 -30.17
C THR A 9 -3.85 2.08 -29.41
N ILE A 10 -3.48 1.68 -28.19
CA ILE A 10 -2.56 2.44 -27.34
C ILE A 10 -1.55 1.46 -26.72
N ASP A 11 -0.34 1.48 -27.26
CA ASP A 11 0.71 0.52 -26.92
C ASP A 11 2.10 1.18 -26.86
N SER A 12 3.11 0.43 -26.41
CA SER A 12 4.49 0.82 -26.72
C SER A 12 4.71 0.90 -28.23
N LYS A 13 5.52 1.86 -28.68
CA LYS A 13 5.93 2.01 -30.09
C LYS A 13 6.57 0.74 -30.67
N SER A 14 7.17 -0.10 -29.81
CA SER A 14 7.80 -1.36 -30.18
C SER A 14 6.83 -2.54 -30.30
N THR A 15 5.59 -2.42 -29.81
CA THR A 15 4.60 -3.51 -29.84
C THR A 15 4.24 -3.87 -31.29
N LYS A 16 4.05 -5.16 -31.55
CA LYS A 16 3.65 -5.67 -32.88
C LYS A 16 2.43 -6.60 -32.79
N ASP A 17 2.29 -7.28 -31.66
CA ASP A 17 1.17 -8.10 -31.27
C ASP A 17 0.15 -7.27 -30.49
N ILE A 18 -0.56 -6.41 -31.22
CA ILE A 18 -1.60 -5.53 -30.67
C ILE A 18 -2.89 -6.34 -30.46
N ASP A 19 -3.25 -6.54 -29.18
CA ASP A 19 -4.40 -7.32 -28.72
C ASP A 19 -5.70 -6.51 -28.72
N ASP A 20 -5.64 -5.26 -28.28
CA ASP A 20 -6.82 -4.45 -27.93
C ASP A 20 -6.87 -3.11 -28.65
N ALA A 21 -8.10 -2.64 -28.88
CA ALA A 21 -8.42 -1.30 -29.34
C ALA A 21 -9.62 -0.77 -28.57
N ILE A 22 -9.66 0.55 -28.34
CA ILE A 22 -10.69 1.19 -27.53
C ILE A 22 -11.36 2.34 -28.27
N ALA A 23 -12.63 2.59 -27.93
CA ALA A 23 -13.36 3.80 -28.26
C ALA A 23 -14.16 4.23 -27.03
N VAL A 24 -14.02 5.49 -26.61
CA VAL A 24 -14.72 6.04 -25.44
C VAL A 24 -15.42 7.32 -25.84
N VAL A 25 -16.72 7.39 -25.59
CA VAL A 25 -17.54 8.56 -25.87
C VAL A 25 -18.33 8.91 -24.62
N LYS A 26 -18.20 10.15 -24.15
CA LYS A 26 -19.08 10.68 -23.11
C LYS A 26 -20.45 10.98 -23.71
N THR A 27 -21.51 10.45 -23.10
CA THR A 27 -22.89 10.66 -23.53
C THR A 27 -23.62 11.57 -22.53
N ALA A 28 -24.86 11.95 -22.83
CA ALA A 28 -25.69 12.70 -21.90
C ALA A 28 -26.03 11.88 -20.62
N SER A 29 -26.05 10.56 -20.70
CA SER A 29 -26.40 9.64 -19.62
C SER A 29 -25.19 9.05 -18.88
N GLY A 30 -23.96 9.26 -19.38
CA GLY A 30 -22.73 8.73 -18.79
C GLY A 30 -21.65 8.50 -19.84
N PHE A 31 -21.26 7.26 -20.06
CA PHE A 31 -20.24 6.87 -21.04
C PHE A 31 -20.66 5.67 -21.87
N LYS A 32 -20.31 5.70 -23.15
CA LYS A 32 -20.27 4.51 -24.01
C LYS A 32 -18.80 4.14 -24.23
N VAL A 33 -18.45 2.91 -23.89
CA VAL A 33 -17.11 2.35 -24.07
C VAL A 33 -17.25 1.13 -24.98
N GLU A 34 -16.43 1.07 -26.02
CA GLU A 34 -16.25 -0.13 -26.82
C GLU A 34 -14.80 -0.59 -26.72
N VAL A 35 -14.61 -1.85 -26.37
CA VAL A 35 -13.29 -2.51 -26.36
C VAL A 35 -13.31 -3.64 -27.38
N ALA A 36 -12.47 -3.54 -28.40
CA ALA A 36 -12.30 -4.55 -29.42
C ALA A 36 -11.03 -5.35 -29.13
N ILE A 37 -11.14 -6.68 -29.13
CA ILE A 37 -10.06 -7.63 -28.86
C ILE A 37 -9.85 -8.53 -30.08
N ALA A 38 -8.58 -8.73 -30.44
CA ALA A 38 -8.16 -9.60 -31.54
C ALA A 38 -8.79 -11.00 -31.46
N ASP A 39 -9.19 -11.56 -32.61
CA ASP A 39 -9.65 -12.96 -32.73
C ASP A 39 -8.57 -13.89 -33.33
N PRO A 40 -7.71 -14.51 -32.52
CA PRO A 40 -6.85 -15.61 -32.95
C PRO A 40 -7.55 -16.98 -32.97
N THR A 41 -8.78 -17.11 -32.45
CA THR A 41 -9.44 -18.42 -32.27
C THR A 41 -9.64 -19.17 -33.58
N SER A 42 -9.89 -18.45 -34.68
CA SER A 42 -10.04 -19.01 -36.03
C SER A 42 -8.72 -19.44 -36.70
N LYS A 43 -7.57 -19.17 -36.09
CA LYS A 43 -6.24 -19.54 -36.58
C LYS A 43 -5.55 -20.55 -35.66
N VAL A 44 -6.11 -20.77 -34.48
CA VAL A 44 -5.57 -21.64 -33.44
C VAL A 44 -6.71 -22.54 -32.98
N GLU A 45 -6.95 -23.60 -33.74
CA GLU A 45 -8.00 -24.57 -33.44
C GLU A 45 -7.63 -25.41 -32.21
N PRO A 46 -8.58 -25.73 -31.30
CA PRO A 46 -8.32 -26.59 -30.15
C PRO A 46 -7.69 -27.93 -30.56
N GLY A 47 -6.61 -28.32 -29.89
CA GLY A 47 -5.89 -29.58 -30.16
C GLY A 47 -4.94 -29.57 -31.35
N SER A 48 -4.84 -28.46 -32.10
CA SER A 48 -3.82 -28.30 -33.16
C SER A 48 -2.40 -28.22 -32.58
N ASP A 49 -1.38 -28.36 -33.44
CA ASP A 49 0.03 -28.19 -33.03
C ASP A 49 0.30 -26.78 -32.49
N VAL A 50 -0.34 -25.77 -33.09
CA VAL A 50 -0.21 -24.36 -32.65
C VAL A 50 -0.86 -24.17 -31.29
N ASP A 51 -2.02 -24.80 -31.04
CA ASP A 51 -2.69 -24.78 -29.74
C ASP A 51 -1.87 -25.48 -28.66
N THR A 52 -1.34 -26.66 -28.97
CA THR A 52 -0.46 -27.42 -28.08
C THR A 52 0.79 -26.62 -27.74
N TYR A 53 1.41 -25.97 -28.72
CA TYR A 53 2.52 -25.05 -28.50
C TYR A 53 2.11 -23.88 -27.60
N ALA A 54 0.99 -23.20 -27.89
CA ALA A 54 0.49 -22.08 -27.11
C ALA A 54 0.21 -22.47 -25.65
N ARG A 55 -0.39 -23.65 -25.44
CA ARG A 55 -0.65 -24.23 -24.12
C ARG A 55 0.64 -24.46 -23.35
N ASN A 56 1.62 -25.12 -23.96
CA ASN A 56 2.95 -25.37 -23.37
C ASN A 56 3.71 -24.06 -23.08
N GLN A 57 3.44 -23.01 -23.86
CA GLN A 57 3.98 -21.68 -23.58
C GLN A 57 3.24 -20.97 -22.44
N ALA A 58 1.92 -21.16 -22.30
CA ALA A 58 1.02 -20.48 -21.38
C ALA A 58 0.91 -18.94 -21.55
N ALA A 59 2.03 -18.24 -21.77
CA ALA A 59 2.11 -16.82 -22.09
C ALA A 59 3.39 -16.46 -22.85
N THR A 60 3.38 -15.30 -23.53
CA THR A 60 4.56 -14.69 -24.16
C THR A 60 5.52 -14.14 -23.09
N ILE A 61 6.82 -14.41 -23.24
CA ILE A 61 7.86 -13.87 -22.35
C ILE A 61 8.57 -12.69 -23.01
N TYR A 62 8.63 -11.57 -22.28
CA TYR A 62 9.38 -10.36 -22.63
C TYR A 62 10.59 -10.21 -21.69
N ALA A 63 11.66 -10.96 -21.94
CA ALA A 63 12.89 -10.81 -21.17
C ALA A 63 13.64 -9.56 -21.63
N ARG A 64 14.14 -8.73 -20.69
CA ARG A 64 14.93 -7.52 -21.01
C ARG A 64 16.24 -7.82 -21.76
N GLU A 65 16.76 -9.04 -21.64
CA GLU A 65 18.05 -9.47 -22.22
C GLU A 65 17.98 -10.80 -23.01
N MET A 66 16.81 -11.43 -23.12
CA MET A 66 16.65 -12.68 -23.91
C MET A 66 15.67 -12.48 -25.06
N THR A 67 15.81 -13.33 -26.08
CA THR A 67 14.88 -13.41 -27.21
C THR A 67 13.43 -13.53 -26.72
N LYS A 68 12.53 -12.69 -27.25
CA LYS A 68 11.08 -12.80 -27.03
C LYS A 68 10.62 -14.21 -27.41
N THR A 69 10.09 -14.95 -26.44
CA THR A 69 9.44 -16.24 -26.69
C THR A 69 7.94 -15.99 -26.80
N SER A 70 7.45 -15.86 -28.03
CA SER A 70 6.04 -15.63 -28.32
C SER A 70 5.20 -16.89 -28.04
N MET A 71 4.03 -16.72 -27.42
CA MET A 71 3.06 -17.80 -27.22
C MET A 71 2.50 -18.32 -28.55
N LEU A 72 2.27 -17.42 -29.51
CA LEU A 72 1.79 -17.74 -30.85
C LEU A 72 2.84 -17.43 -31.92
N PRO A 73 2.84 -18.18 -33.04
CA PRO A 73 3.65 -17.85 -34.21
C PRO A 73 3.48 -16.39 -34.65
N LYS A 74 4.57 -15.72 -35.02
CA LYS A 74 4.56 -14.30 -35.43
C LYS A 74 3.59 -14.00 -36.58
N ALA A 75 3.41 -14.95 -37.50
CA ALA A 75 2.43 -14.80 -38.60
C ALA A 75 1.00 -14.60 -38.10
N ILE A 76 0.67 -15.12 -36.91
CA ILE A 76 -0.63 -14.95 -36.24
C ILE A 76 -0.57 -13.72 -35.33
N SER A 77 0.35 -13.72 -34.36
CA SER A 77 0.40 -12.70 -33.30
C SER A 77 0.76 -11.31 -33.80
N GLU A 78 1.73 -11.16 -34.70
CA GLU A 78 2.17 -9.87 -35.26
C GLU A 78 1.54 -9.59 -36.65
N GLY A 79 0.75 -10.53 -37.16
CA GLY A 79 0.29 -10.54 -38.55
C GLY A 79 -1.23 -10.54 -38.69
N SER A 80 -1.79 -11.74 -38.88
CA SER A 80 -3.19 -11.90 -39.29
C SER A 80 -4.20 -11.54 -38.20
N SER A 81 -3.85 -11.69 -36.92
CA SER A 81 -4.75 -11.39 -35.80
C SER A 81 -4.49 -10.04 -35.14
N SER A 82 -3.30 -9.44 -35.30
CA SER A 82 -3.02 -8.13 -34.69
C SER A 82 -3.91 -7.03 -35.25
N LEU A 83 -4.41 -6.15 -34.36
CA LEU A 83 -5.27 -5.01 -34.67
C LEU A 83 -4.48 -3.83 -35.27
N VAL A 84 -3.81 -4.08 -36.40
CA VAL A 84 -3.04 -3.06 -37.13
C VAL A 84 -3.97 -2.02 -37.74
N ALA A 85 -3.64 -0.74 -37.53
CA ALA A 85 -4.38 0.40 -38.06
C ALA A 85 -4.61 0.32 -39.59
N GLY A 86 -5.80 0.73 -40.03
CA GLY A 86 -6.23 0.76 -41.43
C GLY A 86 -6.63 -0.60 -42.02
N LYS A 87 -6.52 -1.70 -41.27
CA LYS A 87 -6.92 -3.04 -41.74
C LYS A 87 -8.21 -3.51 -41.06
N SER A 88 -9.11 -4.09 -41.85
CA SER A 88 -10.29 -4.78 -41.31
C SER A 88 -9.86 -6.04 -40.55
N ARG A 89 -10.37 -6.20 -39.33
CA ARG A 89 -10.09 -7.31 -38.42
C ARG A 89 -11.36 -7.81 -37.76
N HIS A 90 -11.65 -9.09 -37.95
CA HIS A 90 -12.67 -9.78 -37.18
C HIS A 90 -12.24 -9.86 -35.71
N SER A 91 -13.08 -9.34 -34.82
CA SER A 91 -12.71 -9.08 -33.43
C SER A 91 -13.88 -9.36 -32.50
N PHE A 92 -13.57 -9.72 -31.25
CA PHE A 92 -14.53 -9.65 -30.15
C PHE A 92 -14.72 -8.18 -29.79
N VAL A 93 -15.96 -7.71 -29.70
CA VAL A 93 -16.27 -6.33 -29.30
C VAL A 93 -17.17 -6.36 -28.07
N PHE A 94 -16.68 -5.75 -27.00
CA PHE A 94 -17.38 -5.56 -25.74
C PHE A 94 -17.95 -4.15 -25.69
N SER A 95 -19.27 -4.04 -25.84
CA SER A 95 -19.98 -2.76 -25.70
C SER A 95 -20.40 -2.58 -24.25
N ILE A 96 -19.99 -1.47 -23.64
CA ILE A 96 -20.20 -1.17 -22.23
C ILE A 96 -20.85 0.21 -22.12
N GLU A 97 -22.00 0.28 -21.45
CA GLU A 97 -22.62 1.54 -21.09
C GLU A 97 -22.49 1.77 -19.59
N LEU A 98 -21.98 2.94 -19.22
CA LEU A 98 -21.87 3.39 -17.85
C LEU A 98 -22.81 4.58 -17.65
N ASP A 99 -23.54 4.61 -16.54
CA ASP A 99 -24.35 5.77 -16.18
C ASP A 99 -23.49 6.93 -15.62
N GLY A 100 -24.12 8.05 -15.28
CA GLY A 100 -23.45 9.23 -14.72
C GLY A 100 -22.74 8.99 -13.38
N ASN A 101 -23.07 7.88 -12.68
CA ASN A 101 -22.43 7.44 -11.44
C ASN A 101 -21.43 6.29 -11.68
N LEU A 102 -21.08 6.04 -12.96
CA LEU A 102 -20.21 4.96 -13.42
C LEU A 102 -20.70 3.56 -13.03
N GLN A 103 -22.01 3.40 -12.81
CA GLN A 103 -22.63 2.08 -12.67
C GLN A 103 -22.85 1.47 -14.05
N ILE A 104 -22.79 0.14 -14.13
CA ILE A 104 -22.98 -0.59 -15.38
C ILE A 104 -24.45 -0.54 -15.76
N ALA A 105 -24.76 0.13 -16.87
CA ALA A 105 -26.08 0.12 -17.47
C ALA A 105 -26.27 -1.10 -18.38
N SER A 106 -25.27 -1.42 -19.21
CA SER A 106 -25.29 -2.59 -20.08
C SER A 106 -23.87 -3.12 -20.37
N PHE A 107 -23.79 -4.41 -20.69
CA PHE A 107 -22.59 -5.10 -21.13
C PHE A 107 -22.95 -6.15 -22.18
N GLU A 108 -22.52 -5.92 -23.43
CA GLU A 108 -22.88 -6.74 -24.59
C GLU A 108 -21.63 -7.18 -25.36
N PRO A 109 -21.19 -8.44 -25.16
CA PRO A 109 -20.20 -9.07 -26.02
C PRO A 109 -20.77 -9.39 -27.40
N SER A 110 -19.99 -9.14 -28.45
CA SER A 110 -20.35 -9.46 -29.84
C SER A 110 -19.10 -9.79 -30.67
N MET A 111 -19.30 -10.29 -31.89
CA MET A 111 -18.24 -10.50 -32.87
C MET A 111 -18.52 -9.66 -34.10
N ARG A 112 -17.56 -8.82 -34.52
CA ARG A 112 -17.69 -8.03 -35.75
C ARG A 112 -16.33 -7.61 -36.32
N ASP A 113 -16.35 -7.24 -37.58
CA ASP A 113 -15.20 -6.62 -38.22
C ASP A 113 -15.05 -5.18 -37.75
N ILE A 114 -13.84 -4.80 -37.38
CA ILE A 114 -13.48 -3.43 -37.02
C ILE A 114 -12.30 -2.92 -37.85
N VAL A 115 -12.18 -1.61 -37.97
CA VAL A 115 -11.01 -0.93 -38.51
C VAL A 115 -10.48 0.02 -37.45
N VAL A 116 -9.24 -0.20 -37.02
CA VAL A 116 -8.53 0.74 -36.14
C VAL A 116 -8.11 1.96 -36.97
N ALA A 117 -8.51 3.15 -36.56
CA ALA A 117 -8.19 4.38 -37.29
C ALA A 117 -6.76 4.84 -37.00
N HIS A 118 -6.34 4.79 -35.74
CA HIS A 118 -5.05 5.30 -35.30
C HIS A 118 -4.35 4.34 -34.34
N ARG A 119 -3.03 4.21 -34.53
CA ARG A 119 -2.13 3.58 -33.55
C ARG A 119 -1.42 4.68 -32.77
N LEU A 120 -1.64 4.71 -31.47
CA LEU A 120 -1.08 5.70 -30.54
C LEU A 120 -0.09 5.02 -29.59
N SER A 121 0.81 5.81 -28.99
CA SER A 121 1.59 5.37 -27.83
C SER A 121 1.07 5.97 -26.53
N TYR A 122 1.45 5.37 -25.40
CA TYR A 122 1.07 5.87 -24.07
C TYR A 122 1.46 7.34 -23.87
N GLU A 123 2.62 7.75 -24.41
CA GLU A 123 3.13 9.11 -24.30
C GLU A 123 2.36 10.12 -25.15
N ASP A 124 1.64 9.69 -26.19
CA ASP A 124 0.85 10.57 -27.06
C ASP A 124 -0.43 11.06 -26.35
N ILE A 125 -0.92 10.29 -25.37
CA ILE A 125 -2.25 10.46 -24.77
C ILE A 125 -2.47 11.85 -24.15
N PRO A 126 -1.60 12.38 -23.27
CA PRO A 126 -1.84 13.69 -22.69
C PRO A 126 -1.74 14.84 -23.69
N ALA A 127 -0.90 14.70 -24.72
CA ALA A 127 -0.75 15.71 -25.75
C ALA A 127 -2.04 15.81 -26.59
N ILE A 128 -2.58 14.67 -27.03
CA ILE A 128 -3.85 14.61 -27.77
C ILE A 128 -5.01 15.09 -26.90
N ALA A 129 -5.07 14.69 -25.63
CA ALA A 129 -6.10 15.12 -24.69
C ALA A 129 -6.06 16.64 -24.40
N GLY A 130 -4.92 17.30 -24.62
CA GLY A 130 -4.73 18.74 -24.41
C GLY A 130 -4.92 19.59 -25.67
N ASP A 131 -4.76 19.02 -26.85
CA ASP A 131 -4.84 19.73 -28.12
C ASP A 131 -6.27 19.75 -28.68
N VAL A 132 -6.98 20.85 -28.46
CA VAL A 132 -8.37 21.05 -28.93
C VAL A 132 -8.50 20.97 -30.47
N SER A 133 -7.41 21.18 -31.21
CA SER A 133 -7.41 21.10 -32.67
C SER A 133 -7.26 19.66 -33.20
N HIS A 134 -6.83 18.72 -32.36
CA HIS A 134 -6.63 17.33 -32.75
C HIS A 134 -7.98 16.61 -32.92
N SER A 135 -8.16 15.84 -34.00
CA SER A 135 -9.42 15.15 -34.31
C SER A 135 -9.89 14.19 -33.20
N LEU A 136 -8.94 13.51 -32.54
CA LEU A 136 -9.19 12.61 -31.42
C LEU A 136 -9.29 13.29 -30.04
N HIS A 137 -9.18 14.62 -29.95
CA HIS A 137 -9.11 15.36 -28.68
C HIS A 137 -10.17 14.92 -27.68
N GLN A 138 -11.44 15.00 -28.10
CA GLN A 138 -12.58 14.77 -27.20
C GLN A 138 -12.63 13.31 -26.72
N GLN A 139 -12.46 12.36 -27.63
CA GLN A 139 -12.44 10.92 -27.31
C GLN A 139 -11.32 10.56 -26.32
N ILE A 140 -10.09 11.04 -26.55
CA ILE A 140 -8.96 10.74 -25.67
C ILE A 140 -9.11 11.46 -24.33
N LYS A 141 -9.59 12.71 -24.32
CA LYS A 141 -9.90 13.44 -23.09
C LYS A 141 -10.95 12.73 -22.25
N ASP A 142 -12.02 12.22 -22.88
CA ASP A 142 -13.05 11.44 -22.20
C ASP A 142 -12.50 10.11 -21.68
N ALA A 143 -11.67 9.41 -22.46
CA ALA A 143 -11.01 8.18 -22.04
C ALA A 143 -10.06 8.37 -20.83
N VAL A 144 -9.24 9.43 -20.83
CA VAL A 144 -8.37 9.80 -19.70
C VAL A 144 -9.22 10.09 -18.45
N GLY A 145 -10.26 10.90 -18.61
CA GLY A 145 -11.16 11.25 -17.51
C GLY A 145 -11.86 10.03 -16.92
N LEU A 146 -12.36 9.14 -17.78
CA LEU A 146 -13.01 7.90 -17.35
C LEU A 146 -12.02 6.94 -16.67
N GLY A 147 -10.84 6.73 -17.24
CA GLY A 147 -9.81 5.87 -16.66
C GLY A 147 -9.42 6.31 -15.24
N GLN A 148 -9.22 7.62 -15.04
CA GLN A 148 -8.95 8.17 -13.70
C GLN A 148 -10.12 7.95 -12.74
N ALA A 149 -11.36 8.19 -13.19
CA ALA A 149 -12.54 8.03 -12.35
C ALA A 149 -12.80 6.56 -11.95
N LEU A 150 -12.53 5.60 -12.85
CA LEU A 150 -12.59 4.16 -12.57
C LEU A 150 -11.54 3.76 -11.53
N LEU A 151 -10.30 4.23 -11.69
CA LEU A 151 -9.22 3.99 -10.73
C LEU A 151 -9.58 4.51 -9.33
N ASP A 152 -10.04 5.75 -9.23
CA ASP A 152 -10.45 6.37 -7.97
C ASP A 152 -11.63 5.61 -7.34
N GLY A 153 -12.60 5.19 -8.16
CA GLY A 153 -13.71 4.33 -7.75
C GLY A 153 -13.25 3.01 -7.15
N ARG A 154 -12.35 2.28 -7.84
CA ARG A 154 -11.75 1.03 -7.36
C ARG A 154 -10.99 1.23 -6.04
N ARG A 155 -10.18 2.29 -5.94
CA ARG A 155 -9.45 2.65 -4.71
C ARG A 155 -10.38 2.96 -3.55
N SER A 156 -11.46 3.69 -3.78
CA SER A 156 -12.45 4.01 -2.74
C SER A 156 -13.16 2.77 -2.20
N LYS A 157 -13.30 1.72 -3.03
CA LYS A 157 -13.88 0.44 -2.64
C LYS A 157 -12.89 -0.51 -1.95
N GLY A 158 -11.58 -0.19 -1.97
CA GLY A 158 -10.55 -1.00 -1.30
C GLY A 158 -9.56 -1.70 -2.22
N ALA A 159 -9.59 -1.45 -3.55
CA ALA A 159 -8.58 -2.01 -4.44
C ALA A 159 -7.16 -1.56 -4.07
N LEU A 160 -6.21 -2.49 -4.14
CA LEU A 160 -4.79 -2.28 -3.89
C LEU A 160 -4.10 -1.73 -5.14
N ALA A 161 -4.58 -0.58 -5.59
CA ALA A 161 -4.02 0.17 -6.70
C ALA A 161 -3.23 1.37 -6.17
N VAL A 162 -1.90 1.32 -6.33
CA VAL A 162 -1.00 2.41 -5.94
C VAL A 162 -0.54 3.14 -7.19
N TYR A 163 -0.52 4.48 -7.14
CA TYR A 163 0.09 5.29 -8.18
C TYR A 163 0.59 6.63 -7.63
N ASP A 164 1.62 7.18 -8.27
CA ASP A 164 2.14 8.53 -8.07
C ASP A 164 2.66 9.12 -9.38
N LEU A 165 1.96 10.14 -9.88
CA LEU A 165 2.30 10.84 -11.11
C LEU A 165 3.56 11.73 -11.00
N LYS A 166 4.01 12.06 -9.79
CA LYS A 166 5.25 12.81 -9.56
C LYS A 166 6.47 11.91 -9.58
N GLN A 167 6.35 10.72 -8.99
CA GLN A 167 7.39 9.70 -8.98
C GLN A 167 7.30 8.75 -10.20
N PHE A 168 6.31 8.91 -11.08
CA PHE A 168 6.05 8.05 -12.23
C PHE A 168 5.88 6.57 -11.82
N LEU A 169 5.18 6.33 -10.73
CA LEU A 169 5.04 5.01 -10.13
C LEU A 169 3.60 4.54 -10.27
N MET A 170 3.37 3.26 -10.56
CA MET A 170 2.03 2.66 -10.48
C MET A 170 2.09 1.15 -10.24
N THR A 171 0.98 0.54 -9.82
CA THR A 171 0.83 -0.92 -9.80
C THR A 171 0.07 -1.41 -11.02
N ASP A 172 0.52 -2.52 -11.59
CA ASP A 172 -0.24 -3.26 -12.61
C ASP A 172 -1.44 -4.03 -12.03
N GLU A 173 -2.17 -4.75 -12.88
CA GLU A 173 -3.34 -5.55 -12.48
C GLU A 173 -3.02 -6.69 -11.50
N GLU A 174 -1.77 -7.14 -11.47
CA GLU A 174 -1.27 -8.20 -10.59
C GLU A 174 -0.70 -7.64 -9.28
N GLY A 175 -0.71 -6.31 -9.12
CA GLY A 175 -0.15 -5.62 -7.95
C GLY A 175 1.37 -5.49 -7.97
N ASN A 176 2.04 -5.71 -9.11
CA ASN A 176 3.47 -5.43 -9.24
C ASN A 176 3.70 -3.92 -9.36
N LEU A 177 4.71 -3.42 -8.65
CA LEU A 177 5.09 -2.01 -8.71
C LEU A 177 5.93 -1.74 -9.97
N LEU A 178 5.51 -0.77 -10.77
CA LEU A 178 6.11 -0.37 -12.03
C LEU A 178 6.62 1.08 -11.96
N GLN A 179 7.89 1.26 -12.31
CA GLN A 179 8.51 2.57 -12.53
C GLN A 179 8.35 2.96 -14.01
N MET A 180 7.55 3.98 -14.26
CA MET A 180 7.23 4.52 -15.58
C MET A 180 8.26 5.56 -16.01
N LYS A 181 8.34 5.79 -17.32
CA LYS A 181 9.38 6.68 -17.91
C LYS A 181 9.09 8.15 -17.68
N SER A 182 7.81 8.51 -17.63
CA SER A 182 7.35 9.89 -17.51
C SER A 182 5.93 9.95 -16.98
N ARG A 183 5.48 11.15 -16.59
CA ARG A 183 4.08 11.40 -16.24
C ARG A 183 3.13 11.04 -17.37
N SER A 184 3.51 11.33 -18.61
CA SER A 184 2.65 11.06 -19.77
C SER A 184 2.45 9.57 -20.00
N ASP A 185 3.55 8.83 -19.90
CA ASP A 185 3.57 7.36 -19.93
C ASP A 185 2.65 6.77 -18.85
N THR A 186 2.73 7.27 -17.61
CA THR A 186 1.87 6.81 -16.51
C THR A 186 0.38 7.05 -16.78
N ILE A 187 0.00 8.21 -17.33
CA ILE A 187 -1.41 8.53 -17.64
C ILE A 187 -1.94 7.59 -18.73
N GLY A 188 -1.17 7.37 -19.80
CA GLY A 188 -1.56 6.44 -20.86
C GLY A 188 -1.73 5.01 -20.33
N HIS A 189 -0.82 4.56 -19.48
CA HIS A 189 -0.89 3.24 -18.85
C HIS A 189 -2.12 3.09 -17.94
N ILE A 190 -2.43 4.08 -17.09
CA ILE A 190 -3.63 4.07 -16.24
C ILE A 190 -4.90 3.95 -17.07
N LEU A 191 -5.00 4.72 -18.16
CA LEU A 191 -6.16 4.69 -19.05
C LEU A 191 -6.41 3.28 -19.58
N VAL A 192 -5.41 2.69 -20.24
CA VAL A 192 -5.56 1.36 -20.85
C VAL A 192 -5.82 0.30 -19.78
N GLN A 193 -5.07 0.34 -18.67
CA GLN A 193 -5.23 -0.60 -17.56
C GLN A 193 -6.67 -0.62 -17.03
N GLU A 194 -7.27 0.54 -16.77
CA GLU A 194 -8.63 0.58 -16.20
C GLU A 194 -9.70 0.18 -17.22
N MET A 195 -9.50 0.43 -18.52
CA MET A 195 -10.39 -0.10 -19.56
C MET A 195 -10.33 -1.64 -19.63
N MET A 196 -9.13 -2.21 -19.55
CA MET A 196 -8.95 -3.67 -19.58
C MET A 196 -9.50 -4.32 -18.31
N ILE A 197 -9.26 -3.76 -17.13
CA ILE A 197 -9.80 -4.25 -15.85
C ILE A 197 -11.33 -4.22 -15.87
N LEU A 198 -11.94 -3.13 -16.34
CA LEU A 198 -13.40 -3.01 -16.50
C LEU A 198 -13.92 -4.14 -17.40
N THR A 199 -13.34 -4.29 -18.59
CA THR A 199 -13.76 -5.29 -19.59
C THR A 199 -13.62 -6.72 -19.05
N ASN A 200 -12.47 -7.05 -18.47
CA ASN A 200 -12.17 -8.34 -17.87
C ASN A 200 -13.11 -8.67 -16.70
N SER A 201 -13.43 -7.69 -15.84
CA SER A 201 -14.37 -7.89 -14.72
C SER A 201 -15.78 -8.19 -15.23
N LEU A 202 -16.26 -7.41 -16.20
CA LEU A 202 -17.60 -7.60 -16.76
C LEU A 202 -17.70 -8.89 -17.57
N LEU A 203 -16.66 -9.25 -18.32
CA LEU A 203 -16.56 -10.54 -19.00
C LEU A 203 -16.66 -11.68 -17.98
N GLY A 204 -15.91 -11.63 -16.87
CA GLY A 204 -15.99 -12.63 -15.81
C GLY A 204 -17.40 -12.78 -15.25
N GLN A 205 -18.06 -11.65 -14.95
CA GLN A 205 -19.46 -11.65 -14.46
C GLN A 205 -20.43 -12.20 -15.51
N TYR A 206 -20.25 -11.86 -16.79
CA TYR A 206 -21.06 -12.36 -17.88
C TYR A 206 -20.93 -13.87 -18.06
N LEU A 207 -19.71 -14.41 -17.97
CA LEU A 207 -19.45 -15.85 -18.07
C LEU A 207 -20.14 -16.61 -16.92
N VAL A 208 -20.02 -16.13 -15.69
CA VAL A 208 -20.74 -16.70 -14.53
C VAL A 208 -22.25 -16.63 -14.71
N LYS A 209 -22.79 -15.44 -15.03
CA LYS A 209 -24.24 -15.21 -15.16
C LYS A 209 -24.89 -16.10 -16.22
N ASN A 210 -24.18 -16.36 -17.32
CA ASN A 210 -24.69 -17.17 -18.43
C ASN A 210 -24.25 -18.65 -18.34
N ASN A 211 -23.66 -19.09 -17.22
CA ASN A 211 -23.16 -20.45 -17.01
C ASN A 211 -22.20 -20.93 -18.11
N ILE A 212 -21.32 -20.04 -18.58
CA ILE A 212 -20.30 -20.36 -19.56
C ILE A 212 -19.06 -20.89 -18.82
N PRO A 213 -18.63 -22.15 -19.08
CA PRO A 213 -17.41 -22.69 -18.49
C PRO A 213 -16.18 -21.85 -18.88
N ALA A 214 -15.42 -21.37 -17.90
CA ALA A 214 -14.30 -20.46 -18.14
C ALA A 214 -13.18 -20.64 -17.10
N ILE A 215 -12.02 -20.04 -17.38
CA ILE A 215 -10.90 -19.91 -16.47
C ILE A 215 -10.93 -18.52 -15.84
N TYR A 216 -10.86 -18.46 -14.51
CA TYR A 216 -10.83 -17.24 -13.72
C TYR A 216 -9.43 -16.96 -13.20
N ARG A 217 -9.13 -15.66 -13.00
CA ARG A 217 -7.88 -15.19 -12.39
C ARG A 217 -8.18 -14.85 -10.94
N ASN A 218 -7.95 -15.83 -10.06
CA ASN A 218 -8.25 -15.69 -8.64
C ASN A 218 -7.04 -15.16 -7.88
N HIS A 219 -7.29 -14.34 -6.88
CA HIS A 219 -6.26 -13.79 -6.01
C HIS A 219 -6.77 -13.81 -4.58
N GLU A 220 -6.24 -14.70 -3.76
CA GLU A 220 -6.60 -14.83 -2.36
C GLU A 220 -5.54 -14.11 -1.50
N PRO A 221 -5.94 -13.44 -0.41
CA PRO A 221 -4.98 -12.80 0.50
C PRO A 221 -4.09 -13.84 1.19
N ALA A 222 -2.89 -13.43 1.58
CA ALA A 222 -2.11 -14.21 2.54
C ALA A 222 -2.86 -14.30 3.88
N LEU A 223 -2.71 -15.42 4.61
CA LEU A 223 -3.39 -15.66 5.90
C LEU A 223 -3.17 -14.53 6.94
N ALA A 224 -2.04 -13.83 6.86
CA ALA A 224 -1.67 -12.74 7.76
C ALA A 224 -1.83 -11.33 7.13
N ALA A 225 -2.53 -11.21 6.00
CA ALA A 225 -2.72 -9.92 5.35
C ALA A 225 -3.63 -9.00 6.21
N PRO A 226 -3.23 -7.75 6.48
CA PRO A 226 -4.10 -6.77 7.12
C PRO A 226 -5.28 -6.40 6.19
N SER A 227 -6.19 -5.54 6.65
CA SER A 227 -7.26 -5.07 5.77
C SER A 227 -6.66 -4.39 4.52
N GLN A 228 -7.33 -4.49 3.37
CA GLN A 228 -6.83 -3.90 2.11
C GLN A 228 -6.56 -2.39 2.25
N LEU A 229 -7.39 -1.68 3.02
CA LEU A 229 -7.22 -0.25 3.24
C LEU A 229 -5.93 0.06 4.04
N GLU A 230 -5.68 -0.68 5.12
CA GLU A 230 -4.47 -0.54 5.92
C GLU A 230 -3.22 -0.95 5.13
N LEU A 231 -3.31 -2.01 4.34
CA LEU A 231 -2.23 -2.45 3.47
C LEU A 231 -1.87 -1.36 2.47
N ARG A 232 -2.86 -0.82 1.75
CA ARG A 232 -2.65 0.28 0.79
C ARG A 232 -2.03 1.50 1.45
N GLN A 233 -2.59 1.95 2.58
CA GLN A 233 -2.07 3.12 3.30
C GLN A 233 -0.63 2.92 3.78
N THR A 234 -0.30 1.71 4.26
CA THR A 234 1.05 1.35 4.68
C THR A 234 2.03 1.42 3.51
N ILE A 235 1.66 0.83 2.37
CA ILE A 235 2.49 0.80 1.16
C ILE A 235 2.66 2.20 0.58
N GLU A 236 1.59 2.99 0.47
CA GLU A 236 1.65 4.39 0.03
C GLU A 236 2.54 5.23 0.95
N THR A 237 2.41 5.06 2.27
CA THR A 237 3.27 5.76 3.23
C THR A 237 4.74 5.39 3.03
N MET A 238 5.05 4.11 2.81
CA MET A 238 6.42 3.67 2.53
C MET A 238 6.96 4.25 1.23
N LEU A 239 6.17 4.21 0.16
CA LEU A 239 6.57 4.69 -1.16
C LEU A 239 6.72 6.21 -1.23
N PHE A 240 5.89 6.97 -0.51
CA PHE A 240 5.84 8.42 -0.63
C PHE A 240 6.65 9.16 0.45
N SER A 241 7.16 8.46 1.48
CA SER A 241 7.96 9.08 2.54
C SER A 241 9.45 9.19 2.22
N SER A 242 10.03 8.32 1.37
CA SER A 242 11.43 8.40 0.92
C SER A 242 11.69 7.49 -0.28
N THR A 243 12.56 7.89 -1.21
CA THR A 243 12.94 7.10 -2.40
C THR A 243 13.68 5.80 -2.06
N GLU A 244 14.36 5.74 -0.92
CA GLU A 244 15.10 4.55 -0.44
C GLU A 244 14.18 3.37 -0.05
N ASN A 245 12.86 3.57 0.03
CA ASN A 245 11.90 2.54 0.48
C ASN A 245 11.15 1.81 -0.65
N GLN A 246 11.42 2.09 -1.94
CA GLN A 246 10.66 1.50 -3.04
C GLN A 246 10.79 -0.02 -3.13
N GLU A 247 12.00 -0.56 -3.00
CA GLU A 247 12.25 -2.00 -3.05
C GLU A 247 11.66 -2.72 -1.84
N VAL A 248 11.79 -2.12 -0.65
CA VAL A 248 11.19 -2.63 0.60
C VAL A 248 9.66 -2.65 0.48
N ALA A 249 9.07 -1.60 -0.05
CA ALA A 249 7.63 -1.51 -0.27
C ALA A 249 7.15 -2.51 -1.33
N ALA A 250 7.87 -2.67 -2.44
CA ALA A 250 7.56 -3.67 -3.47
C ALA A 250 7.61 -5.10 -2.91
N ASN A 251 8.67 -5.44 -2.16
CA ASN A 251 8.80 -6.74 -1.52
C ASN A 251 7.67 -6.99 -0.52
N LYS A 252 7.35 -6.00 0.32
CA LYS A 252 6.26 -6.09 1.29
C LYS A 252 4.90 -6.24 0.62
N LEU A 253 4.67 -5.54 -0.50
CA LEU A 253 3.46 -5.68 -1.32
C LEU A 253 3.33 -7.12 -1.85
N HIS A 254 4.41 -7.68 -2.42
CA HIS A 254 4.40 -9.07 -2.91
C HIS A 254 4.18 -10.11 -1.80
N THR A 255 4.80 -9.94 -0.63
CA THR A 255 4.65 -10.89 0.48
C THR A 255 3.23 -10.88 1.04
N LEU A 256 2.59 -9.72 1.11
CA LEU A 256 1.27 -9.58 1.74
C LEU A 256 0.11 -9.87 0.79
N LEU A 257 0.28 -9.63 -0.51
CA LEU A 257 -0.76 -9.88 -1.51
C LEU A 257 -1.00 -11.37 -1.76
N GLY A 258 -0.02 -12.25 -1.56
CA GLY A 258 -0.11 -13.62 -2.08
C GLY A 258 -0.03 -13.66 -3.62
N LYS A 259 -0.07 -14.86 -4.21
CA LYS A 259 0.06 -15.05 -5.66
C LYS A 259 -1.31 -15.33 -6.28
N ALA A 260 -1.65 -14.62 -7.35
CA ALA A 260 -2.83 -14.92 -8.15
C ALA A 260 -2.63 -16.19 -9.00
N LYS A 261 -3.70 -16.97 -9.18
CA LYS A 261 -3.71 -18.28 -9.84
C LYS A 261 -4.84 -18.35 -10.87
N TYR A 262 -4.67 -19.21 -11.86
CA TYR A 262 -5.76 -19.56 -12.78
C TYR A 262 -6.50 -20.77 -12.24
N GLU A 263 -7.83 -20.70 -12.19
CA GLU A 263 -8.69 -21.81 -11.76
C GLU A 263 -10.01 -21.80 -12.54
N ALA A 264 -10.67 -22.95 -12.67
CA ALA A 264 -11.96 -23.04 -13.37
C ALA A 264 -13.16 -22.54 -12.54
N VAL A 265 -12.94 -22.16 -11.27
CA VAL A 265 -13.97 -21.68 -10.35
C VAL A 265 -13.65 -20.26 -9.92
N ALA A 266 -14.61 -19.36 -10.01
CA ALA A 266 -14.45 -17.98 -9.56
C ALA A 266 -14.43 -17.91 -8.03
N LYS A 267 -13.35 -17.35 -7.47
CA LYS A 267 -13.20 -17.10 -6.02
C LYS A 267 -13.03 -15.61 -5.67
N GLY A 268 -12.84 -14.78 -6.69
CA GLY A 268 -12.60 -13.35 -6.56
C GLY A 268 -11.13 -12.98 -6.62
N HIS A 269 -10.89 -11.67 -6.67
CA HIS A 269 -9.56 -11.10 -6.83
C HIS A 269 -9.30 -10.05 -5.75
N TYR A 270 -8.51 -10.44 -4.75
CA TYR A 270 -8.18 -9.63 -3.58
C TYR A 270 -7.48 -8.32 -3.94
N GLY A 271 -6.46 -8.34 -4.79
CA GLY A 271 -5.72 -7.12 -5.19
C GLY A 271 -6.60 -6.08 -5.90
N LEU A 272 -7.44 -6.52 -6.84
CA LEU A 272 -8.34 -5.64 -7.59
C LEU A 272 -9.63 -5.31 -6.84
N ASN A 273 -9.90 -6.00 -5.72
CA ASN A 273 -11.15 -5.99 -4.98
C ASN A 273 -12.39 -6.24 -5.86
N LEU A 274 -12.35 -7.35 -6.59
CA LEU A 274 -13.43 -7.75 -7.50
C LEU A 274 -13.97 -9.15 -7.11
N PRO A 275 -15.30 -9.36 -7.13
CA PRO A 275 -15.89 -10.67 -6.78
C PRO A 275 -15.61 -11.74 -7.84
N VAL A 276 -15.45 -11.34 -9.10
CA VAL A 276 -15.12 -12.20 -10.23
C VAL A 276 -14.16 -11.44 -11.14
N TYR A 277 -13.06 -12.10 -11.52
CA TYR A 277 -12.10 -11.57 -12.49
C TYR A 277 -11.61 -12.70 -13.40
N THR A 278 -11.45 -12.39 -14.68
CA THR A 278 -10.90 -13.29 -15.68
C THR A 278 -10.01 -12.49 -16.63
N HIS A 279 -9.17 -13.16 -17.42
CA HIS A 279 -8.47 -12.50 -18.51
C HIS A 279 -9.14 -12.85 -19.84
N GLY A 280 -9.42 -11.83 -20.65
CA GLY A 280 -9.96 -11.98 -22.01
C GLY A 280 -9.57 -10.84 -22.95
N THR A 281 -8.54 -10.07 -22.59
CA THR A 281 -8.12 -8.82 -23.27
C THR A 281 -6.74 -8.93 -23.89
N SER A 282 -6.09 -10.10 -23.84
CA SER A 282 -4.75 -10.31 -24.42
C SER A 282 -4.53 -11.72 -25.01
N PRO A 283 -5.39 -12.20 -25.92
CA PRO A 283 -5.34 -13.56 -26.44
C PRO A 283 -4.15 -13.88 -27.36
N LEU A 284 -3.39 -12.87 -27.83
CA LEU A 284 -2.18 -13.10 -28.62
C LEU A 284 -0.98 -13.49 -27.74
N ARG A 285 -1.06 -13.22 -26.43
CA ARG A 285 0.05 -13.39 -25.48
C ARG A 285 -0.30 -14.12 -24.19
N ARG A 286 -1.57 -14.46 -23.94
CA ARG A 286 -2.01 -15.25 -22.78
C ARG A 286 -2.95 -16.38 -23.23
N TYR A 287 -2.64 -17.60 -22.83
CA TYR A 287 -3.39 -18.79 -23.25
C TYR A 287 -4.76 -18.86 -22.57
N ALA A 288 -4.86 -18.38 -21.33
CA ALA A 288 -6.13 -18.28 -20.60
C ALA A 288 -7.16 -17.41 -21.37
N ASP A 289 -6.74 -16.26 -21.90
CA ASP A 289 -7.57 -15.38 -22.71
C ASP A 289 -8.06 -16.08 -23.99
N LEU A 290 -7.17 -16.78 -24.70
CA LEU A 290 -7.53 -17.56 -25.88
C LEU A 290 -8.61 -18.61 -25.57
N VAL A 291 -8.44 -19.35 -24.46
CA VAL A 291 -9.41 -20.36 -24.00
C VAL A 291 -10.75 -19.72 -23.64
N ASN A 292 -10.75 -18.62 -22.87
CA ASN A 292 -11.98 -17.93 -22.49
C ASN A 292 -12.73 -17.35 -23.70
N LEU A 293 -12.01 -16.80 -24.68
CA LEU A 293 -12.60 -16.28 -25.90
C LEU A 293 -13.18 -17.39 -26.80
N ARG A 294 -12.61 -18.61 -26.80
CA ARG A 294 -13.25 -19.78 -27.46
C ARG A 294 -14.61 -20.11 -26.84
N GLN A 295 -14.67 -20.12 -25.51
CA GLN A 295 -15.92 -20.41 -24.78
C GLN A 295 -16.97 -19.33 -25.02
N LEU A 296 -16.56 -18.05 -25.01
CA LEU A 296 -17.43 -16.93 -25.37
C LEU A 296 -17.91 -17.03 -26.83
N LYS A 297 -17.02 -17.33 -27.78
CA LYS A 297 -17.38 -17.47 -29.19
C LYS A 297 -18.39 -18.58 -29.42
N ALA A 298 -18.17 -19.75 -28.81
CA ALA A 298 -19.12 -20.86 -28.86
C ALA A 298 -20.49 -20.44 -28.32
N HIS A 299 -20.54 -19.73 -27.19
CA HIS A 299 -21.78 -19.20 -26.63
C HIS A 299 -22.50 -18.25 -27.61
N LEU A 300 -21.79 -17.25 -28.16
CA LEU A 300 -22.35 -16.27 -29.09
C LEU A 300 -22.87 -16.92 -30.39
N GLN A 301 -22.27 -18.03 -30.80
CA GLN A 301 -22.66 -18.80 -31.98
C GLN A 301 -23.68 -19.90 -31.69
N GLN A 302 -24.09 -20.07 -30.41
CA GLN A 302 -24.93 -21.18 -29.96
C GLN A 302 -24.35 -22.57 -30.33
N ALA A 303 -23.03 -22.67 -30.36
CA ALA A 303 -22.28 -23.88 -30.64
C ALA A 303 -21.84 -24.59 -29.34
N PRO A 304 -21.48 -25.88 -29.39
CA PRO A 304 -20.89 -26.57 -28.25
C PRO A 304 -19.61 -25.88 -27.77
N PHE A 305 -19.42 -25.84 -26.44
CA PHE A 305 -18.19 -25.32 -25.84
C PHE A 305 -16.97 -26.14 -26.26
N ALA A 306 -15.85 -25.45 -26.50
CA ALA A 306 -14.59 -26.08 -26.92
C ALA A 306 -13.96 -26.93 -25.81
N HIS A 307 -14.24 -26.59 -24.55
CA HIS A 307 -13.70 -27.28 -23.39
C HIS A 307 -14.79 -27.51 -22.33
N SER A 308 -14.78 -28.69 -21.73
CA SER A 308 -15.55 -29.05 -20.54
C SER A 308 -14.94 -28.43 -19.28
N MET A 309 -15.71 -28.37 -18.19
CA MET A 309 -15.20 -27.89 -16.89
C MET A 309 -13.99 -28.68 -16.38
N ALA A 310 -13.96 -29.99 -16.60
CA ALA A 310 -12.83 -30.85 -16.19
C ALA A 310 -11.56 -30.50 -16.99
N GLU A 311 -11.68 -30.30 -18.30
CA GLU A 311 -10.55 -29.88 -19.14
C GLU A 311 -10.05 -28.49 -18.76
N LEU A 312 -10.96 -27.54 -18.48
CA LEU A 312 -10.61 -26.20 -18.02
C LEU A 312 -9.84 -26.22 -16.70
N GLN A 313 -10.19 -27.10 -15.78
CA GLN A 313 -9.45 -27.26 -14.52
C GLN A 313 -8.00 -27.72 -14.80
N VAL A 314 -7.82 -28.74 -15.64
CA VAL A 314 -6.48 -29.23 -16.03
C VAL A 314 -5.69 -28.15 -16.77
N ILE A 315 -6.33 -27.37 -17.64
CA ILE A 315 -5.69 -26.26 -18.35
C ILE A 315 -5.26 -25.17 -17.37
N ALA A 316 -6.13 -24.77 -16.44
CA ALA A 316 -5.86 -23.72 -15.47
C ALA A 316 -4.71 -24.08 -14.50
N GLU A 317 -4.68 -25.33 -14.03
CA GLU A 317 -3.58 -25.88 -13.24
C GLU A 317 -2.27 -25.87 -14.03
N HIS A 318 -2.29 -26.31 -15.30
CA HIS A 318 -1.11 -26.28 -16.16
C HIS A 318 -0.57 -24.86 -16.38
N ILE A 319 -1.42 -23.89 -16.72
CA ILE A 319 -1.02 -22.49 -16.90
C ILE A 319 -0.37 -21.97 -15.61
N THR A 320 -0.99 -22.22 -14.45
CA THR A 320 -0.47 -21.76 -13.15
C THR A 320 0.91 -22.34 -12.86
N THR A 321 1.10 -23.65 -13.08
CA THR A 321 2.38 -24.33 -12.88
C THR A 321 3.46 -23.80 -13.81
N VAL A 322 3.21 -23.73 -15.12
CA VAL A 322 4.19 -23.28 -16.12
C VAL A 322 4.63 -21.83 -15.85
N LEU A 323 3.70 -20.93 -15.51
CA LEU A 323 4.04 -19.54 -15.19
C LEU A 323 4.87 -19.43 -13.90
N GLN A 324 4.59 -20.28 -12.90
CA GLN A 324 5.37 -20.31 -11.66
C GLN A 324 6.79 -20.83 -11.91
N GLU A 325 6.95 -21.95 -12.63
CA GLU A 325 8.24 -22.51 -13.01
C GLU A 325 9.10 -21.51 -13.79
N ARG A 326 8.48 -20.79 -14.75
CA ARG A 326 9.16 -19.73 -15.52
C ARG A 326 9.62 -18.58 -14.65
N LYS A 327 8.79 -18.14 -13.70
CA LYS A 327 9.16 -17.09 -12.75
C LYS A 327 10.35 -17.53 -11.90
N ASP A 328 10.33 -18.76 -11.39
CA ASP A 328 11.40 -19.30 -10.57
C ASP A 328 12.69 -19.49 -11.37
N ALA A 329 12.60 -19.97 -12.61
CA ALA A 329 13.73 -20.07 -13.53
C ALA A 329 14.34 -18.70 -13.87
N SER A 330 13.51 -17.66 -14.09
CA SER A 330 13.99 -16.29 -14.34
C SER A 330 14.73 -15.72 -13.13
N VAL A 331 14.21 -15.94 -11.92
CA VAL A 331 14.87 -15.51 -10.67
C VAL A 331 16.20 -16.27 -10.48
N ALA A 332 16.22 -17.57 -10.75
CA ALA A 332 17.44 -18.38 -10.67
C ALA A 332 18.49 -17.94 -11.69
N HIS A 333 18.08 -17.66 -12.93
CA HIS A 333 18.96 -17.15 -13.97
C HIS A 333 19.57 -15.80 -13.58
N PHE A 334 18.75 -14.85 -13.13
CA PHE A 334 19.25 -13.55 -12.68
C PHE A 334 20.26 -13.68 -11.52
N LYS A 335 19.94 -14.51 -10.52
CA LYS A 335 20.88 -14.82 -9.43
C LYS A 335 22.20 -15.41 -9.94
N SER A 336 22.15 -16.30 -10.94
CA SER A 336 23.34 -16.88 -11.57
C SER A 336 24.17 -15.84 -12.34
N VAL A 337 23.52 -14.93 -13.08
CA VAL A 337 24.19 -13.83 -13.80
C VAL A 337 24.90 -12.89 -12.81
N VAL A 338 24.20 -12.45 -11.76
CA VAL A 338 24.78 -11.59 -10.71
C VAL A 338 25.94 -12.31 -10.02
N SER A 339 25.81 -13.60 -9.71
CA SER A 339 26.88 -14.40 -9.10
C SER A 339 28.12 -14.50 -9.98
N ARG A 340 27.97 -14.77 -11.28
CA ARG A 340 29.09 -14.80 -12.24
C ARG A 340 29.74 -13.44 -12.41
N ASN A 341 28.95 -12.38 -12.51
CA ASN A 341 29.47 -11.02 -12.62
C ASN A 341 30.23 -10.60 -11.37
N ALA A 342 29.71 -10.93 -10.17
CA ALA A 342 30.39 -10.67 -8.91
C ALA A 342 31.76 -11.37 -8.85
N ALA A 343 31.82 -12.66 -9.20
CA ALA A 343 33.08 -13.41 -9.25
C ALA A 343 34.07 -12.76 -10.23
N ARG A 344 33.63 -12.41 -11.46
CA ARG A 344 34.47 -11.76 -12.46
C ARG A 344 35.04 -10.41 -11.99
N ILE A 345 34.25 -9.61 -11.27
CA ILE A 345 34.69 -8.32 -10.72
C ILE A 345 35.74 -8.54 -9.62
N VAL A 346 35.55 -9.55 -8.76
CA VAL A 346 36.53 -9.94 -7.73
C VAL A 346 37.84 -10.38 -8.37
N ASP A 347 37.79 -11.27 -9.37
CA ASP A 347 38.97 -11.79 -10.07
C ASP A 347 39.75 -10.68 -10.80
N ALA A 348 39.04 -9.67 -11.33
CA ALA A 348 39.66 -8.52 -11.99
C ALA A 348 40.32 -7.53 -11.03
N GLY A 349 40.02 -7.61 -9.73
CA GLY A 349 40.55 -6.72 -8.69
C GLY A 349 39.99 -5.28 -8.68
N ASP A 350 39.09 -4.93 -9.61
CA ASP A 350 38.50 -3.57 -9.75
C ASP A 350 37.28 -3.35 -8.83
N LEU A 351 37.43 -3.68 -7.54
CA LEU A 351 36.33 -3.77 -6.58
C LEU A 351 35.68 -2.42 -6.22
N TRP A 352 36.37 -1.30 -6.46
CA TRP A 352 35.85 0.02 -6.09
C TRP A 352 34.63 0.45 -6.91
N LYS A 353 34.43 -0.12 -8.11
CA LYS A 353 33.24 0.12 -8.95
C LYS A 353 32.08 -0.83 -8.68
N MET A 354 32.29 -1.84 -7.81
CA MET A 354 31.28 -2.85 -7.54
C MET A 354 30.08 -2.21 -6.86
N ASP A 355 28.86 -2.41 -7.36
CA ASP A 355 27.67 -1.99 -6.61
C ASP A 355 27.43 -2.90 -5.40
N SER A 356 26.52 -2.48 -4.51
CA SER A 356 26.20 -3.23 -3.29
C SER A 356 25.57 -4.59 -3.55
N THR A 357 24.83 -4.75 -4.67
CA THR A 357 24.23 -6.05 -5.05
C THR A 357 25.31 -7.07 -5.41
N HIS A 358 26.27 -6.67 -6.24
CA HIS A 358 27.41 -7.51 -6.59
C HIS A 358 28.31 -7.76 -5.38
N LEU A 359 28.56 -6.76 -4.53
CA LEU A 359 29.38 -6.93 -3.32
C LEU A 359 28.73 -7.93 -2.34
N ALA A 360 27.43 -7.79 -2.07
CA ALA A 360 26.68 -8.74 -1.28
C ALA A 360 26.76 -10.16 -1.90
N MET A 361 26.67 -10.28 -3.23
CA MET A 361 26.83 -11.56 -3.92
C MET A 361 28.25 -12.13 -3.83
N ALA A 362 29.29 -11.30 -3.91
CA ALA A 362 30.67 -11.72 -3.75
C ALA A 362 30.90 -12.33 -2.36
N ILE A 363 30.45 -11.65 -1.30
CA ILE A 363 30.48 -12.17 0.08
C ILE A 363 29.80 -13.55 0.15
N LYS A 364 28.60 -13.65 -0.43
CA LYS A 364 27.86 -14.92 -0.46
C LYS A 364 28.60 -16.05 -1.20
N ASN A 365 29.25 -15.74 -2.32
CA ASN A 365 29.98 -16.73 -3.10
C ASN A 365 31.19 -17.31 -2.34
N VAL A 366 31.84 -16.50 -1.50
CA VAL A 366 33.09 -16.89 -0.82
C VAL A 366 32.89 -17.42 0.60
N ARG A 367 31.73 -17.20 1.23
CA ARG A 367 31.47 -17.50 2.64
C ARG A 367 31.77 -18.96 3.04
N ASP A 368 31.50 -19.90 2.13
CA ASP A 368 31.65 -21.35 2.35
C ASP A 368 32.95 -21.91 1.72
N THR A 369 33.82 -21.05 1.19
CA THR A 369 35.05 -21.46 0.47
C THR A 369 36.30 -20.78 1.02
N ILE A 370 36.75 -19.70 0.38
CA ILE A 370 37.97 -18.97 0.77
C ILE A 370 37.72 -17.96 1.90
N GLY A 371 36.46 -17.63 2.19
CA GLY A 371 36.09 -16.59 3.13
C GLY A 371 36.25 -15.17 2.57
N VAL A 372 35.91 -14.19 3.39
CA VAL A 372 36.01 -12.76 3.09
C VAL A 372 37.43 -12.29 3.42
N ASN A 373 38.30 -12.33 2.42
CA ASN A 373 39.74 -12.07 2.58
C ASN A 373 40.30 -11.13 1.49
N GLY A 374 41.54 -10.67 1.69
CA GLY A 374 42.35 -9.99 0.70
C GLY A 374 41.67 -8.76 0.06
N PRO A 375 41.56 -8.69 -1.28
CA PRO A 375 40.94 -7.54 -1.96
C PRO A 375 39.50 -7.28 -1.51
N LEU A 376 38.71 -8.33 -1.27
CA LEU A 376 37.31 -8.20 -0.88
C LEU A 376 37.19 -7.61 0.53
N ALA A 377 38.01 -8.07 1.47
CA ALA A 377 38.08 -7.52 2.81
C ALA A 377 38.48 -6.03 2.81
N ARG A 378 39.49 -5.66 2.00
CA ARG A 378 39.92 -4.27 1.85
C ARG A 378 38.84 -3.34 1.28
N GLU A 379 38.03 -3.81 0.33
CA GLU A 379 36.92 -3.01 -0.19
C GLU A 379 35.80 -2.82 0.85
N ILE A 380 35.48 -3.86 1.63
CA ILE A 380 34.52 -3.75 2.74
C ILE A 380 35.02 -2.74 3.79
N HIS A 381 36.29 -2.85 4.18
CA HIS A 381 36.95 -1.89 5.07
C HIS A 381 36.79 -0.45 4.58
N ARG A 382 37.09 -0.20 3.30
CA ARG A 382 36.99 1.12 2.68
C ARG A 382 35.56 1.65 2.79
N ARG A 383 34.54 0.84 2.51
CA ARG A 383 33.13 1.24 2.60
C ARG A 383 32.67 1.49 4.04
N MET A 384 33.17 0.72 5.00
CA MET A 384 32.94 0.96 6.43
C MET A 384 33.46 2.33 6.84
N LYS A 385 34.68 2.69 6.43
CA LYS A 385 35.29 4.01 6.74
C LYS A 385 34.58 5.19 6.07
N VAL A 386 34.15 5.04 4.83
CA VAL A 386 33.50 6.14 4.06
C VAL A 386 31.98 6.21 4.33
N GLY A 387 31.41 5.20 5.01
CA GLY A 387 29.99 5.16 5.34
C GLY A 387 29.09 4.81 4.16
N THR A 388 29.57 3.99 3.23
CA THR A 388 28.84 3.59 2.00
C THR A 388 28.44 2.12 2.00
N LEU A 389 28.39 1.49 3.18
CA LEU A 389 27.99 0.09 3.33
C LEU A 389 26.47 0.01 3.49
N GLU A 390 25.81 -0.64 2.54
CA GLU A 390 24.35 -0.83 2.57
C GLU A 390 23.95 -2.01 3.47
N ASP A 391 22.69 -1.98 3.94
CA ASP A 391 22.14 -2.99 4.87
C ASP A 391 22.19 -4.42 4.32
N THR A 392 22.00 -4.59 3.00
CA THR A 392 22.10 -5.89 2.33
C THR A 392 23.50 -6.52 2.43
N VAL A 393 24.55 -5.68 2.45
CA VAL A 393 25.94 -6.12 2.61
C VAL A 393 26.23 -6.40 4.08
N ILE A 394 25.74 -5.54 4.98
CA ILE A 394 25.87 -5.70 6.44
C ILE A 394 25.24 -7.02 6.89
N ASP A 395 24.02 -7.31 6.47
CA ASP A 395 23.32 -8.53 6.85
C ASP A 395 24.08 -9.78 6.43
N ARG A 396 24.56 -9.82 5.18
CA ARG A 396 25.35 -10.96 4.70
C ARG A 396 26.65 -11.11 5.47
N LEU A 397 27.36 -10.01 5.68
CA LEU A 397 28.65 -10.03 6.34
C LEU A 397 28.56 -10.49 7.81
N TYR A 398 27.59 -10.00 8.57
CA TYR A 398 27.46 -10.32 10.00
C TYR A 398 26.68 -11.61 10.27
N LEU A 399 25.69 -11.93 9.44
CA LEU A 399 24.73 -13.00 9.75
C LEU A 399 24.92 -14.27 8.89
N GLU A 400 25.62 -14.18 7.76
CA GLU A 400 25.79 -15.31 6.83
C GLU A 400 27.24 -15.78 6.67
N VAL A 401 28.24 -15.04 7.16
CA VAL A 401 29.65 -15.43 7.11
C VAL A 401 30.10 -15.88 8.50
N ASP A 402 30.63 -17.11 8.59
CA ASP A 402 31.23 -17.59 9.83
C ASP A 402 32.45 -16.74 10.19
N ARG A 403 32.66 -16.45 11.48
CA ARG A 403 33.84 -15.74 11.98
C ARG A 403 35.14 -16.34 11.46
N ALA A 404 35.24 -17.66 11.35
CA ALA A 404 36.44 -18.35 10.87
C ALA A 404 36.79 -18.01 9.41
N ALA A 405 35.80 -17.55 8.64
CA ALA A 405 35.93 -17.14 7.25
C ALA A 405 36.15 -15.62 7.08
N ILE A 406 36.44 -14.89 8.16
CA ILE A 406 36.69 -13.44 8.16
C ILE A 406 38.12 -13.18 8.64
N GLU A 407 38.89 -12.38 7.89
CA GLU A 407 40.23 -11.95 8.32
C GLU A 407 40.18 -11.16 9.65
N ASP A 408 41.17 -11.35 10.52
CA ASP A 408 41.19 -10.76 11.88
C ASP A 408 41.16 -9.22 11.89
N GLU A 409 41.81 -8.59 10.89
CA GLU A 409 41.79 -7.14 10.72
C GLU A 409 40.36 -6.66 10.41
N LEU A 410 39.69 -7.30 9.44
CA LEU A 410 38.30 -6.98 9.11
C LEU A 410 37.35 -7.29 10.27
N ALA A 411 37.56 -8.39 11.01
CA ALA A 411 36.74 -8.72 12.17
C ALA A 411 36.82 -7.64 13.26
N SER A 412 38.02 -7.10 13.51
CA SER A 412 38.24 -6.02 14.47
C SER A 412 37.55 -4.72 14.03
N GLU A 413 37.58 -4.44 12.72
CA GLU A 413 36.91 -3.28 12.13
C GLU A 413 35.40 -3.41 12.12
N MET A 414 34.87 -4.62 11.89
CA MET A 414 33.45 -4.93 12.06
C MET A 414 33.01 -4.62 13.49
N SER A 415 33.80 -5.00 14.49
CA SER A 415 33.50 -4.67 15.89
C SER A 415 33.47 -3.16 16.12
N ALA A 416 34.46 -2.42 15.60
CA ALA A 416 34.53 -0.96 15.72
C ALA A 416 33.35 -0.28 15.02
N TRP A 417 33.07 -0.68 13.79
CA TRP A 417 32.02 -0.12 12.97
C TRP A 417 30.64 -0.28 13.61
N LEU A 418 30.36 -1.44 14.23
CA LEU A 418 29.09 -1.66 14.93
C LEU A 418 28.92 -0.72 16.13
N PHE A 419 30.00 -0.44 16.87
CA PHE A 419 30.01 0.53 17.97
C PHE A 419 29.99 1.99 17.48
N ASP A 420 30.43 2.28 16.27
CA ASP A 420 30.23 3.58 15.63
C ASP A 420 28.81 3.75 15.07
N ASN A 421 28.12 2.64 14.79
CA ASN A 421 26.77 2.60 14.26
C ASN A 421 25.80 1.81 15.16
N PRO A 422 25.67 2.16 16.46
CA PRO A 422 24.96 1.34 17.45
C PRO A 422 23.45 1.19 17.15
N MET A 423 22.89 2.08 16.33
CA MET A 423 21.53 1.97 15.81
C MET A 423 21.31 0.69 14.96
N LYS A 424 22.36 0.15 14.31
CA LYS A 424 22.29 -1.02 13.44
C LYS A 424 22.21 -2.35 14.20
N ALA A 425 22.53 -2.36 15.49
CA ALA A 425 22.45 -3.57 16.32
C ALA A 425 21.05 -4.21 16.31
N MET A 426 20.00 -3.40 16.44
CA MET A 426 18.62 -3.92 16.40
C MET A 426 18.21 -4.43 15.01
N HIS A 427 18.73 -3.83 13.94
CA HIS A 427 18.52 -4.31 12.57
C HIS A 427 19.04 -5.74 12.41
N LEU A 428 20.28 -5.98 12.85
CA LEU A 428 20.90 -7.31 12.83
C LEU A 428 20.12 -8.33 13.65
N VAL A 429 19.54 -7.95 14.80
CA VAL A 429 18.67 -8.85 15.57
C VAL A 429 17.42 -9.22 14.79
N VAL A 430 16.72 -8.24 14.22
CA VAL A 430 15.48 -8.48 13.45
C VAL A 430 15.75 -9.40 12.26
N HIS A 431 16.80 -9.12 11.49
CA HIS A 431 17.18 -9.92 10.33
C HIS A 431 17.71 -11.30 10.73
N GLY A 432 18.50 -11.37 11.80
CA GLY A 432 18.97 -12.61 12.40
C GLY A 432 17.82 -13.51 12.88
N THR A 433 16.75 -12.93 13.43
CA THR A 433 15.54 -13.69 13.78
C THR A 433 14.81 -14.23 12.55
N ALA A 434 14.74 -13.45 11.47
CA ALA A 434 14.11 -13.89 10.23
C ALA A 434 14.81 -15.12 9.61
N ILE A 435 16.14 -15.22 9.75
CA ILE A 435 16.93 -16.37 9.29
C ILE A 435 17.13 -17.46 10.36
N LYS A 436 16.46 -17.34 11.52
CA LYS A 436 16.57 -18.28 12.65
C LYS A 436 17.98 -18.38 13.25
N LEU A 437 18.73 -17.28 13.27
CA LEU A 437 19.97 -17.15 14.03
C LEU A 437 19.69 -16.73 15.49
N PHE A 438 18.77 -15.77 15.68
CA PHE A 438 18.35 -15.25 16.98
C PHE A 438 16.88 -15.54 17.25
N SER A 439 16.47 -15.61 18.52
CA SER A 439 15.08 -15.86 18.93
C SER A 439 14.46 -14.69 19.69
N SER A 440 15.20 -14.08 20.62
CA SER A 440 14.72 -12.93 21.40
C SER A 440 15.86 -12.06 21.91
N VAL A 441 15.53 -10.82 22.28
CA VAL A 441 16.43 -9.91 23.00
C VAL A 441 15.68 -9.25 24.15
N GLU A 442 16.30 -9.22 25.33
CA GLU A 442 15.77 -8.57 26.53
C GLU A 442 16.77 -7.54 27.08
N PHE A 443 16.25 -6.44 27.62
CA PHE A 443 17.06 -5.35 28.15
C PHE A 443 16.77 -5.14 29.64
N SER A 444 17.82 -4.94 30.41
CA SER A 444 17.75 -4.45 31.79
C SER A 444 18.60 -3.19 31.91
N THR A 445 17.98 -2.07 32.28
CA THR A 445 18.64 -0.75 32.25
C THR A 445 18.51 -0.05 33.60
N GLN A 446 19.64 0.45 34.10
CA GLN A 446 19.77 1.18 35.35
C GLN A 446 20.27 2.60 35.12
N THR A 447 19.77 3.55 35.91
CA THR A 447 20.25 4.94 35.91
C THR A 447 21.50 5.05 36.76
N GLN A 448 22.53 5.75 36.27
CA GLN A 448 23.77 6.04 36.98
C GLN A 448 24.00 7.55 37.08
N ALA A 449 24.92 7.99 37.96
CA ALA A 449 25.19 9.41 38.22
C ALA A 449 25.49 10.23 36.94
N ASN A 450 26.13 9.60 35.93
CA ASN A 450 26.55 10.23 34.68
C ASN A 450 25.93 9.59 33.42
N GLY A 451 24.78 8.91 33.53
CA GLY A 451 24.10 8.32 32.36
C GLY A 451 23.26 7.08 32.69
N PHE A 452 23.26 6.13 31.77
CA PHE A 452 22.56 4.85 31.90
C PHE A 452 23.54 3.70 31.65
N SER A 453 23.39 2.62 32.41
CA SER A 453 24.03 1.34 32.14
C SER A 453 22.95 0.32 31.80
N SER A 454 23.17 -0.48 30.78
CA SER A 454 22.23 -1.48 30.29
C SER A 454 22.93 -2.81 30.06
N SER A 455 22.19 -3.91 30.28
CA SER A 455 22.56 -5.24 29.84
C SER A 455 21.55 -5.75 28.80
N ALA A 456 22.04 -6.31 27.71
CA ALA A 456 21.23 -6.95 26.68
C ALA A 456 21.47 -8.47 26.73
N SER A 457 20.40 -9.23 26.95
CA SER A 457 20.39 -10.69 26.88
C SER A 457 19.87 -11.10 25.51
N LEU A 458 20.75 -11.56 24.63
CA LEU A 458 20.42 -12.04 23.29
C LEU A 458 20.35 -13.56 23.29
N THR A 459 19.19 -14.10 22.92
CA THR A 459 18.97 -15.54 22.84
C THR A 459 19.17 -16.00 21.39
N MET A 460 20.03 -16.98 21.19
CA MET A 460 20.24 -17.65 19.90
C MET A 460 19.12 -18.67 19.65
N ALA A 461 18.88 -19.03 18.38
CA ALA A 461 17.89 -20.05 18.05
C ALA A 461 18.22 -21.44 18.60
N THR A 462 19.49 -21.70 18.90
CA THR A 462 19.97 -22.91 19.60
C THR A 462 19.59 -22.95 21.08
N GLY A 463 19.07 -21.85 21.64
CA GLY A 463 18.78 -21.68 23.06
C GLY A 463 19.92 -21.09 23.89
N THR A 464 21.10 -20.86 23.29
CA THR A 464 22.23 -20.20 23.96
C THR A 464 21.91 -18.73 24.24
N VAL A 465 22.13 -18.27 25.47
CA VAL A 465 21.93 -16.86 25.86
C VAL A 465 23.28 -16.17 26.01
N VAL A 466 23.45 -15.03 25.35
CA VAL A 466 24.66 -14.21 25.37
C VAL A 466 24.33 -12.85 25.96
N ILE A 467 25.16 -12.39 26.90
CA ILE A 467 24.93 -11.13 27.61
C ILE A 467 26.01 -10.11 27.25
N GLY A 468 25.55 -8.96 26.76
CA GLY A 468 26.36 -7.77 26.51
C GLY A 468 26.04 -6.66 27.51
N ALA A 469 27.03 -5.85 27.84
CA ALA A 469 26.88 -4.68 28.72
C ALA A 469 27.24 -3.42 27.94
N GLY A 470 26.58 -2.30 28.26
CA GLY A 470 26.83 -1.03 27.61
C GLY A 470 26.39 0.16 28.46
N ALA A 471 27.09 1.28 28.29
CA ALA A 471 26.79 2.51 29.00
C ALA A 471 26.66 3.69 28.02
N GLY A 472 25.82 4.67 28.35
CA GLY A 472 25.66 5.84 27.51
C GLY A 472 24.88 6.98 28.17
N ALA A 473 25.01 8.18 27.61
CA ALA A 473 24.34 9.38 28.12
C ALA A 473 22.80 9.32 28.03
N LYS A 474 22.25 8.43 27.22
CA LYS A 474 20.80 8.20 27.05
C LYS A 474 20.48 6.71 27.20
N LYS A 475 19.34 6.40 27.80
CA LYS A 475 18.83 5.03 27.96
C LYS A 475 18.95 4.20 26.68
N LYS A 476 18.41 4.71 25.57
CA LYS A 476 18.43 4.05 24.25
C LYS A 476 19.86 3.77 23.74
N LEU A 477 20.79 4.67 24.00
CA LEU A 477 22.18 4.51 23.55
C LEU A 477 22.90 3.44 24.38
N ALA A 478 22.65 3.39 25.71
CA ALA A 478 23.17 2.34 26.57
C ALA A 478 22.65 0.96 26.16
N GLU A 479 21.35 0.84 25.88
CA GLU A 479 20.73 -0.39 25.35
C GLU A 479 21.37 -0.84 24.03
N GLN A 480 21.63 0.10 23.12
CA GLN A 480 22.25 -0.21 21.84
C GLN A 480 23.69 -0.69 21.98
N TYR A 481 24.51 -0.07 22.83
CA TYR A 481 25.86 -0.55 23.08
C TYR A 481 25.88 -1.92 23.78
N ALA A 482 24.95 -2.14 24.72
CA ALA A 482 24.79 -3.45 25.35
C ALA A 482 24.44 -4.52 24.31
N LEU A 483 23.58 -4.18 23.35
CA LEU A 483 23.25 -5.07 22.25
C LEU A 483 24.42 -5.30 21.29
N CYS A 484 25.20 -4.26 20.97
CA CYS A 484 26.42 -4.42 20.16
C CYS A 484 27.35 -5.46 20.80
N ALA A 485 27.63 -5.32 22.10
CA ALA A 485 28.47 -6.26 22.85
C ALA A 485 27.89 -7.70 22.84
N ALA A 486 26.57 -7.86 22.98
CA ALA A 486 25.91 -9.16 22.92
C ALA A 486 26.04 -9.81 21.53
N ILE A 487 25.89 -9.01 20.46
CA ILE A 487 26.04 -9.46 19.07
C ILE A 487 27.48 -9.90 18.79
N LEU A 488 28.49 -9.10 19.19
CA LEU A 488 29.89 -9.47 18.95
C LEU A 488 30.23 -10.81 19.58
N LYS A 489 29.80 -11.02 20.83
CA LYS A 489 29.96 -12.30 21.52
C LYS A 489 29.21 -13.45 20.85
N ALA A 490 27.96 -13.21 20.43
CA ALA A 490 27.15 -14.23 19.75
C ALA A 490 27.74 -14.65 18.40
N LEU A 491 28.44 -13.74 17.71
CA LEU A 491 29.07 -13.97 16.41
C LEU A 491 30.56 -14.34 16.52
N GLY A 492 31.14 -14.41 17.73
CA GLY A 492 32.57 -14.66 17.92
C GLY A 492 33.50 -13.55 17.41
N LEU A 493 32.98 -12.34 17.23
CA LEU A 493 33.78 -11.18 16.81
C LEU A 493 34.59 -10.63 18.01
N PRO A 494 35.75 -9.98 17.75
CA PRO A 494 36.57 -9.39 18.81
C PRO A 494 35.77 -8.43 19.67
N GLU A 495 35.93 -8.49 21.00
CA GLU A 495 35.31 -7.52 21.89
C GLU A 495 35.83 -6.11 21.59
N HIS A 496 34.94 -5.12 21.69
CA HIS A 496 35.29 -3.72 21.49
C HIS A 496 34.58 -2.86 22.53
N GLU A 497 35.32 -1.93 23.11
CA GLU A 497 34.79 -0.89 23.99
C GLU A 497 35.05 0.48 23.36
N LYS A 498 34.09 1.40 23.43
CA LYS A 498 34.37 2.80 23.14
C LYS A 498 35.10 3.40 24.34
N PRO A 499 36.23 4.12 24.15
CA PRO A 499 36.84 4.85 25.25
C PRO A 499 35.80 5.76 25.86
N GLN A 500 35.59 5.62 27.18
CA GLN A 500 34.78 6.55 27.95
C GLN A 500 35.36 7.94 27.70
N SER A 501 34.67 8.75 26.92
CA SER A 501 35.10 10.13 26.72
C SER A 501 35.07 10.79 28.10
N GLU A 502 36.24 11.12 28.65
CA GLU A 502 36.32 11.98 29.82
C GLU A 502 35.47 13.21 29.53
N VAL A 503 34.38 13.34 30.27
CA VAL A 503 33.48 14.48 30.15
C VAL A 503 34.25 15.67 30.66
N VAL A 504 34.91 16.40 29.77
CA VAL A 504 35.52 17.70 30.06
C VAL A 504 34.44 18.58 30.66
N VAL A 505 34.64 18.94 31.92
CA VAL A 505 33.79 19.80 32.72
C VAL A 505 33.73 21.18 32.06
N SER A 506 32.71 21.42 31.25
CA SER A 506 32.19 22.77 31.07
C SER A 506 30.92 22.87 31.89
N ALA A 507 31.04 23.50 33.05
CA ALA A 507 29.93 23.82 33.92
C ALA A 507 28.95 24.73 33.16
N LYS A 508 27.88 24.14 32.62
CA LYS A 508 26.63 24.86 32.37
C LYS A 508 25.72 24.67 33.58
N PRO A 509 25.00 25.72 34.01
CA PRO A 509 24.22 25.67 35.23
C PRO A 509 23.19 24.54 35.14
N SER A 510 23.18 23.72 36.18
CA SER A 510 22.10 22.80 36.49
C SER A 510 20.77 23.57 36.50
N THR A 511 19.94 23.37 35.49
CA THR A 511 18.50 23.53 35.66
C THR A 511 17.98 22.16 36.08
N ALA A 512 17.45 22.12 37.31
CA ALA A 512 16.72 21.01 37.92
C ALA A 512 15.78 20.30 36.91
N PRO A 513 15.44 19.02 37.13
CA PRO A 513 14.62 18.25 36.20
C PRO A 513 13.29 18.97 35.99
N VAL A 514 13.09 19.48 34.77
CA VAL A 514 11.81 20.05 34.38
C VAL A 514 10.83 18.89 34.35
N ALA A 515 9.84 18.94 35.24
CA ALA A 515 8.67 18.07 35.23
C ALA A 515 8.14 17.90 33.79
N PRO A 516 7.56 16.74 33.42
CA PRO A 516 7.16 16.44 32.04
C PRO A 516 6.35 17.60 31.46
N GLY A 517 6.99 18.38 30.58
CA GLY A 517 6.37 19.53 29.94
C GLY A 517 5.17 19.02 29.15
N VAL A 518 3.97 19.48 29.53
CA VAL A 518 2.70 19.07 28.93
C VAL A 518 2.82 19.09 27.40
N ASN A 519 2.52 17.95 26.75
CA ASN A 519 2.58 17.80 25.29
C ASN A 519 1.35 18.45 24.64
N HIS A 520 1.35 19.78 24.60
CA HIS A 520 0.27 20.56 24.02
C HIS A 520 0.09 20.30 22.52
N LYS A 521 1.16 19.98 21.78
CA LYS A 521 1.06 19.60 20.36
C LYS A 521 0.24 18.32 20.18
N GLY A 522 0.52 17.29 20.98
CA GLY A 522 -0.28 16.06 21.01
C GLY A 522 -1.72 16.31 21.42
N ALA A 523 -1.92 17.11 22.48
CA ALA A 523 -3.26 17.44 22.98
C ALA A 523 -4.08 18.27 21.98
N LEU A 524 -3.46 19.16 21.20
CA LEU A 524 -4.12 19.92 20.14
C LEU A 524 -4.50 19.03 18.95
N LEU A 525 -3.62 18.09 18.56
CA LEU A 525 -3.92 17.12 17.51
C LEU A 525 -5.11 16.23 17.90
N GLU A 526 -5.11 15.70 19.13
CA GLU A 526 -6.21 14.90 19.65
C GLU A 526 -7.53 15.72 19.72
N PHE A 527 -7.43 17.00 20.09
CA PHE A 527 -8.57 17.91 20.12
C PHE A 527 -9.15 18.18 18.72
N CYS A 528 -8.32 18.44 17.71
CA CYS A 528 -8.76 18.57 16.31
C CYS A 528 -9.43 17.28 15.80
N THR A 529 -8.86 16.11 16.12
CA THR A 529 -9.44 14.81 15.78
C THR A 529 -10.83 14.62 16.41
N LYS A 530 -11.01 14.97 17.69
CA LYS A 530 -12.32 14.91 18.38
C LYS A 530 -13.36 15.84 17.73
N LEU A 531 -12.93 16.96 17.15
CA LEU A 531 -13.80 17.89 16.42
C LEU A 531 -14.02 17.52 14.95
N LYS A 532 -13.41 16.43 14.46
CA LYS A 532 -13.34 16.06 13.04
C LYS A 532 -12.81 17.21 12.16
N ALA A 533 -11.93 18.04 12.71
CA ALA A 533 -11.25 19.12 11.99
C ALA A 533 -9.96 18.59 11.33
N LYS A 534 -9.49 19.29 10.29
CA LYS A 534 -8.16 19.00 9.70
C LYS A 534 -7.07 19.18 10.76
N ALA A 535 -6.00 18.41 10.63
CA ALA A 535 -4.86 18.51 11.54
C ALA A 535 -4.26 19.93 11.55
N PRO A 536 -3.77 20.40 12.71
CA PRO A 536 -3.20 21.74 12.83
C PRO A 536 -1.92 21.86 12.00
N VAL A 537 -1.80 22.98 11.28
CA VAL A 537 -0.64 23.34 10.47
C VAL A 537 0.28 24.24 11.29
N PHE A 538 1.60 24.01 11.18
CA PHE A 538 2.62 24.79 11.87
C PHE A 538 3.55 25.46 10.85
N THR A 539 3.85 26.74 11.07
CA THR A 539 4.80 27.53 10.28
C THR A 539 5.83 28.20 11.21
N PHE A 540 7.02 28.54 10.69
CA PHE A 540 8.14 29.00 11.51
C PHE A 540 8.85 30.22 10.97
N GLU A 541 9.28 31.07 11.90
CA GLU A 541 10.27 32.12 11.68
C GLU A 541 11.52 31.79 12.49
N THR A 542 12.71 32.09 11.94
CA THR A 542 14.00 31.84 12.60
C THR A 542 14.82 33.12 12.62
N LYS A 543 15.44 33.45 13.76
CA LYS A 543 16.36 34.59 13.90
C LYS A 543 17.59 34.23 14.73
N GLY A 544 18.68 34.97 14.56
CA GLY A 544 19.95 34.77 15.27
C GLY A 544 20.98 33.97 14.47
N ALA A 545 22.19 33.85 15.02
CA ALA A 545 23.29 33.16 14.35
C ALA A 545 23.05 31.66 14.23
N SER A 546 23.58 31.01 13.19
CA SER A 546 23.34 29.59 12.87
C SER A 546 23.70 28.61 14.01
N HIS A 547 24.60 29.00 14.91
CA HIS A 547 25.02 28.20 16.07
C HIS A 547 24.18 28.46 17.34
N LYS A 548 23.24 29.42 17.31
CA LYS A 548 22.30 29.71 18.40
C LYS A 548 20.98 30.30 17.86
N PRO A 549 20.27 29.58 16.99
CA PRO A 549 19.04 30.08 16.38
C PRO A 549 17.90 30.14 17.41
N MET A 550 17.05 31.16 17.29
CA MET A 550 15.77 31.25 17.97
C MET A 550 14.63 31.04 16.97
N PHE A 551 13.57 30.36 17.39
CA PHE A 551 12.44 29.97 16.56
C PHE A 551 11.14 30.54 17.12
N LYS A 552 10.28 31.06 16.24
CA LYS A 552 8.90 31.43 16.56
C LYS A 552 7.98 30.57 15.71
N ALA A 553 6.97 29.94 16.30
CA ALA A 553 6.06 29.05 15.59
C ALA A 553 4.65 29.63 15.57
N SER A 554 3.96 29.54 14.44
CA SER A 554 2.52 29.80 14.34
C SER A 554 1.78 28.49 14.08
N ALA A 555 0.80 28.18 14.92
CA ALA A 555 -0.09 27.05 14.76
C ALA A 555 -1.46 27.54 14.27
N SER A 556 -2.11 26.79 13.38
CA SER A 556 -3.48 27.09 12.95
C SER A 556 -4.28 25.84 12.58
N PHE A 557 -5.59 25.85 12.80
CA PHE A 557 -6.52 24.85 12.25
C PHE A 557 -7.88 25.47 11.96
N ASP A 558 -8.62 24.88 11.02
CA ASP A 558 -9.96 25.34 10.64
C ASP A 558 -11.04 24.66 11.48
N SER A 559 -11.91 25.47 12.09
CA SER A 559 -13.07 24.98 12.83
C SER A 559 -14.36 25.46 12.15
N LYS A 560 -15.00 24.58 11.36
CA LYS A 560 -16.28 24.84 10.68
C LYS A 560 -16.33 26.16 9.86
N GLY A 561 -15.24 26.48 9.16
CA GLY A 561 -15.14 27.63 8.27
C GLY A 561 -14.49 28.88 8.88
N GLU A 562 -14.19 28.91 10.19
CA GLU A 562 -13.37 29.96 10.79
C GLU A 562 -11.94 29.45 11.09
N PRO A 563 -10.89 30.05 10.48
CA PRO A 563 -9.51 29.70 10.78
C PRO A 563 -9.09 30.24 12.14
N MET A 564 -8.61 29.37 13.01
CA MET A 564 -8.04 29.75 14.31
C MET A 564 -6.51 29.68 14.23
N ARG A 565 -5.82 30.72 14.72
CA ARG A 565 -4.36 30.79 14.73
C ARG A 565 -3.82 31.32 16.06
N ALA A 566 -2.69 30.78 16.49
CA ALA A 566 -1.90 31.35 17.59
C ALA A 566 -0.41 31.24 17.27
N THR A 567 0.38 32.13 17.85
CA THR A 567 1.83 32.20 17.64
C THR A 567 2.53 32.18 19.00
N SER A 568 3.64 31.43 19.09
CA SER A 568 4.48 31.39 20.28
C SER A 568 5.37 32.61 20.42
N GLU A 569 6.00 32.76 21.58
CA GLU A 569 7.18 33.61 21.74
C GLU A 569 8.42 32.93 21.14
N TRP A 570 9.51 33.70 21.01
CA TRP A 570 10.77 33.15 20.52
C TRP A 570 11.36 32.12 21.50
N ALA A 571 11.64 30.92 21.02
CA ALA A 571 12.24 29.82 21.78
C ALA A 571 13.58 29.36 21.18
N ASP A 572 14.40 28.69 21.97
CA ASP A 572 15.71 28.14 21.58
C ASP A 572 15.63 26.89 20.69
N THR A 573 14.48 26.21 20.64
CA THR A 573 14.25 25.05 19.79
C THR A 573 12.90 25.14 19.06
N LYS A 574 12.85 24.60 17.83
CA LYS A 574 11.58 24.49 17.07
C LYS A 574 10.50 23.77 17.86
N LYS A 575 10.87 22.69 18.56
CA LYS A 575 9.93 21.87 19.34
C LYS A 575 9.31 22.65 20.51
N ALA A 576 10.08 23.49 21.19
CA ALA A 576 9.56 24.34 22.26
C ALA A 576 8.60 25.41 21.70
N ALA A 577 8.97 26.05 20.59
CA ALA A 577 8.12 27.04 19.91
C ALA A 577 6.80 26.42 19.43
N GLU A 578 6.82 25.21 18.85
CA GLU A 578 5.61 24.47 18.45
C GLU A 578 4.71 24.15 19.63
N ASN A 579 5.29 23.61 20.71
CA ASN A 579 4.52 23.18 21.87
C ASN A 579 3.86 24.38 22.57
N GLN A 580 4.52 25.54 22.59
CA GLN A 580 3.94 26.77 23.12
C GLN A 580 2.82 27.32 22.23
N ALA A 581 3.01 27.36 20.90
CA ALA A 581 1.98 27.81 19.96
C ALA A 581 0.73 26.91 20.01
N ALA A 582 0.95 25.59 20.13
CA ALA A 582 -0.12 24.61 20.29
C ALA A 582 -0.88 24.79 21.60
N GLY A 583 -0.20 25.09 22.71
CA GLY A 583 -0.83 25.34 24.01
C GLY A 583 -1.75 26.56 23.99
N ILE A 584 -1.28 27.67 23.41
CA ILE A 584 -2.06 28.90 23.27
C ILE A 584 -3.29 28.66 22.39
N LEU A 585 -3.11 27.99 21.24
CA LEU A 585 -4.22 27.71 20.33
C LEU A 585 -5.25 26.76 20.94
N LEU A 586 -4.80 25.75 21.68
CA LEU A 586 -5.69 24.79 22.36
C LEU A 586 -6.54 25.47 23.44
N ALA A 587 -5.96 26.38 24.23
CA ALA A 587 -6.70 27.15 25.22
C ALA A 587 -7.74 28.09 24.57
N LEU A 588 -7.35 28.75 23.49
CA LEU A 588 -8.23 29.65 22.72
C LEU A 588 -9.38 28.89 22.05
N ALA A 589 -9.13 27.68 21.54
CA ALA A 589 -10.15 26.82 20.95
C ALA A 589 -11.11 26.23 22.00
N LYS A 590 -10.59 25.77 23.15
CA LYS A 590 -11.44 25.25 24.24
C LYS A 590 -12.38 26.32 24.79
N SER A 591 -11.91 27.56 24.98
CA SER A 591 -12.75 28.65 25.48
C SER A 591 -13.88 29.01 24.50
N LYS A 592 -13.62 29.10 23.19
CA LYS A 592 -14.64 29.35 22.16
C LYS A 592 -15.68 28.23 22.07
N ILE A 593 -15.27 26.97 22.20
CA ILE A 593 -16.22 25.82 22.16
C ILE A 593 -17.08 25.78 23.41
N ILE A 594 -16.54 26.10 24.59
CA ILE A 594 -17.35 26.20 25.82
C ILE A 594 -18.41 27.31 25.70
N SER A 595 -18.09 28.44 25.06
CA SER A 595 -19.11 29.47 24.76
C SER A 595 -20.14 29.04 23.71
N ALA A 596 -19.76 28.23 22.72
CA ALA A 596 -20.68 27.74 21.68
C ALA A 596 -21.58 26.58 22.15
N VAL A 597 -21.09 25.71 23.04
CA VAL A 597 -21.84 24.59 23.64
C VAL A 597 -22.89 25.09 24.63
N LYS A 598 -22.69 26.25 25.29
CA LYS A 598 -23.73 26.93 26.07
C LYS A 598 -24.88 27.48 25.22
N ALA A 599 -24.64 27.73 23.92
CA ALA A 599 -25.60 28.36 23.02
C ALA A 599 -26.41 27.37 22.16
N ALA A 600 -25.99 26.09 22.06
CA ALA A 600 -26.62 25.12 21.17
C ALA A 600 -26.82 23.74 21.83
N ARG A 601 -28.05 23.45 22.26
CA ARG A 601 -28.54 22.07 22.43
C ARG A 601 -30.02 21.97 22.05
N PRO A 602 -30.37 21.01 21.18
CA PRO A 602 -31.34 19.99 21.60
C PRO A 602 -30.95 18.53 21.21
N VAL A 603 -31.14 17.61 22.17
CA VAL A 603 -31.86 16.28 22.18
C VAL A 603 -32.05 15.53 20.85
N ALA A 604 -32.09 14.19 20.70
CA ALA A 604 -31.61 12.94 21.35
C ALA A 604 -32.07 11.77 20.43
N SER A 605 -31.60 10.54 20.67
CA SER A 605 -32.11 9.27 20.13
C SER A 605 -33.62 9.09 20.34
N GLY A 606 -34.29 8.36 19.44
CA GLY A 606 -35.76 8.28 19.34
C GLY A 606 -36.52 7.55 20.46
N ASN A 607 -35.86 7.03 21.52
CA ASN A 607 -36.55 6.33 22.61
C ASN A 607 -35.99 6.65 24.02
N PRO A 608 -36.23 7.86 24.54
CA PRO A 608 -35.70 8.32 25.82
C PRO A 608 -36.18 7.52 27.04
N VAL A 609 -37.30 6.78 26.93
CA VAL A 609 -37.78 5.94 28.04
C VAL A 609 -36.94 4.66 28.14
N GLY A 610 -36.61 4.04 27.00
CA GLY A 610 -35.73 2.87 26.95
C GLY A 610 -34.30 3.21 27.35
N ASP A 611 -33.80 4.34 26.83
CA ASP A 611 -32.45 4.83 27.15
C ASP A 611 -32.27 5.06 28.67
N LEU A 612 -33.31 5.58 29.34
CA LEU A 612 -33.28 5.80 30.79
C LEU A 612 -33.37 4.49 31.61
N GLN A 613 -34.10 3.48 31.11
CA GLN A 613 -34.14 2.15 31.74
C GLN A 613 -32.79 1.43 31.62
N GLU A 614 -32.18 1.47 30.43
CA GLU A 614 -30.87 0.88 30.20
C GLU A 614 -29.79 1.56 31.07
N TYR A 615 -29.87 2.89 31.22
CA TYR A 615 -29.01 3.63 32.13
C TYR A 615 -29.17 3.15 33.58
N ALA A 616 -30.40 3.02 34.08
CA ALA A 616 -30.65 2.57 35.46
C ALA A 616 -30.08 1.16 35.71
N MET A 617 -30.26 0.24 34.76
CA MET A 617 -29.71 -1.12 34.84
C MET A 617 -28.17 -1.13 34.83
N LYS A 618 -27.53 -0.32 33.98
CA LYS A 618 -26.07 -0.20 33.93
C LYS A 618 -25.47 0.39 35.20
N GLN A 619 -26.17 1.31 35.85
CA GLN A 619 -25.71 1.93 37.10
C GLN A 619 -26.09 1.12 38.36
N GLY A 620 -26.81 0.00 38.21
CA GLY A 620 -27.22 -0.83 39.35
C GLY A 620 -28.22 -0.13 40.30
N ILE A 621 -29.00 0.83 39.80
CA ILE A 621 -29.99 1.58 40.58
C ILE A 621 -31.42 1.11 40.25
N PRO A 622 -32.40 1.32 41.17
CA PRO A 622 -33.79 0.98 40.90
C PRO A 622 -34.33 1.62 39.61
N LEU A 623 -35.15 0.88 38.88
CA LEU A 623 -35.79 1.37 37.65
C LEU A 623 -36.63 2.62 37.94
N PRO A 624 -36.70 3.57 36.98
CA PRO A 624 -37.45 4.80 37.17
C PRO A 624 -38.94 4.53 37.39
N GLU A 625 -39.50 5.12 38.46
CA GLU A 625 -40.92 5.06 38.77
C GLU A 625 -41.66 6.22 38.09
N TYR A 626 -42.83 5.93 37.50
CA TYR A 626 -43.64 6.92 36.80
C TYR A 626 -45.03 6.99 37.41
N SER A 627 -45.48 8.20 37.76
CA SER A 627 -46.86 8.48 38.15
C SER A 627 -47.52 9.47 37.19
N PHE A 628 -48.82 9.32 36.96
CA PHE A 628 -49.56 10.12 35.98
C PHE A 628 -50.79 10.78 36.60
N LYS A 629 -51.04 12.03 36.23
CA LYS A 629 -52.24 12.79 36.60
C LYS A 629 -52.86 13.42 35.35
N GLN A 630 -54.16 13.26 35.13
CA GLN A 630 -54.85 13.97 34.06
C GLN A 630 -55.29 15.34 34.57
N LEU A 631 -54.88 16.39 33.87
CA LEU A 631 -55.14 17.79 34.24
C LEU A 631 -56.33 18.38 33.49
N SER A 632 -56.62 17.90 32.28
CA SER A 632 -57.77 18.33 31.47
C SER A 632 -58.31 17.17 30.64
N GLN A 633 -59.63 17.15 30.40
CA GLN A 633 -60.28 16.19 29.51
C GLN A 633 -60.40 16.70 28.07
N THR A 634 -60.51 18.02 27.85
CA THR A 634 -60.65 18.58 26.49
C THR A 634 -60.08 20.01 26.41
N PRO A 635 -58.93 20.23 25.73
CA PRO A 635 -58.07 19.19 25.16
C PRO A 635 -57.44 18.33 26.27
N PRO A 636 -57.19 17.03 26.01
CA PRO A 636 -56.59 16.15 27.00
C PRO A 636 -55.19 16.64 27.36
N LEU A 637 -54.87 16.68 28.65
CA LEU A 637 -53.55 17.04 29.16
C LEU A 637 -53.19 16.14 30.33
N PHE A 638 -52.03 15.48 30.23
CA PHE A 638 -51.51 14.55 31.24
C PHE A 638 -50.18 15.04 31.76
N GLU A 639 -50.03 15.03 33.07
CA GLU A 639 -48.76 15.21 33.76
C GLU A 639 -48.15 13.85 34.10
N CYS A 640 -46.86 13.70 33.84
CA CYS A 640 -46.05 12.57 34.25
C CYS A 640 -44.96 13.06 35.20
N ASN A 641 -44.89 12.45 36.38
CA ASN A 641 -43.81 12.62 37.33
C ASN A 641 -42.95 11.37 37.32
N ILE A 642 -41.64 11.54 37.15
CA ILE A 642 -40.66 10.46 37.17
C ILE A 642 -39.74 10.60 38.38
N LEU A 643 -39.46 9.50 39.07
CA LEU A 643 -38.48 9.40 40.14
C LEU A 643 -37.43 8.35 39.79
N LEU A 644 -36.16 8.75 39.72
CA LEU A 644 -35.02 7.87 39.57
C LEU A 644 -34.14 7.92 40.83
N ALA A 645 -34.04 6.80 41.55
CA ALA A 645 -33.29 6.71 42.80
C ALA A 645 -31.77 6.61 42.54
N HIS A 646 -31.13 7.74 42.21
CA HIS A 646 -29.68 7.85 42.04
C HIS A 646 -29.10 8.86 43.02
N GLY A 647 -28.40 8.39 44.06
CA GLY A 647 -27.69 9.21 45.06
C GLY A 647 -28.57 10.12 45.94
N VAL A 648 -29.36 11.01 45.33
CA VAL A 648 -30.24 12.02 45.95
C VAL A 648 -31.71 11.90 45.45
N GLY A 649 -31.97 11.07 44.44
CA GLY A 649 -33.31 10.91 43.85
C GLY A 649 -33.63 12.04 42.86
N ILE A 650 -33.52 11.76 41.58
CA ILE A 650 -33.83 12.73 40.52
C ILE A 650 -35.33 12.69 40.24
N ARG A 651 -36.01 13.83 40.41
CA ARG A 651 -37.43 14.01 40.11
C ARG A 651 -37.61 14.99 38.97
N GLU A 652 -38.36 14.58 37.95
CA GLU A 652 -38.75 15.45 36.84
C GLU A 652 -40.25 15.32 36.55
N MET A 653 -40.81 16.40 36.00
CA MET A 653 -42.23 16.49 35.66
C MET A 653 -42.39 16.99 34.22
N ALA A 654 -43.34 16.41 33.49
CA ALA A 654 -43.69 16.89 32.16
C ALA A 654 -45.19 16.74 31.89
N GLN A 655 -45.77 17.70 31.16
CA GLN A 655 -47.16 17.67 30.74
C GLN A 655 -47.26 17.54 29.21
N ALA A 656 -48.18 16.71 28.72
CA ALA A 656 -48.41 16.53 27.28
C ALA A 656 -49.84 16.04 26.96
N PRO A 657 -50.28 16.11 25.69
CA PRO A 657 -51.62 15.69 25.30
C PRO A 657 -51.94 14.20 25.49
N SER A 658 -50.90 13.35 25.65
CA SER A 658 -51.05 11.93 25.95
C SER A 658 -50.09 11.46 27.06
N LYS A 659 -50.48 10.42 27.81
CA LYS A 659 -49.62 9.80 28.83
C LYS A 659 -48.28 9.33 28.26
N SER A 660 -48.29 8.77 27.06
CA SER A 660 -47.08 8.26 26.37
C SER A 660 -46.09 9.40 26.09
N GLU A 661 -46.59 10.53 25.62
CA GLU A 661 -45.79 11.68 25.26
C GLU A 661 -45.25 12.41 26.50
N SER A 662 -46.09 12.58 27.54
CA SER A 662 -45.63 13.15 28.82
C SER A 662 -44.54 12.27 29.44
N LYS A 663 -44.63 10.95 29.28
CA LYS A 663 -43.63 9.99 29.77
C LYS A 663 -42.29 10.14 29.04
N LYS A 664 -42.30 10.23 27.70
CA LYS A 664 -41.09 10.43 26.89
C LYS A 664 -40.39 11.74 27.21
N ILE A 665 -41.17 12.81 27.38
CA ILE A 665 -40.62 14.14 27.73
C ILE A 665 -40.02 14.12 29.13
N ALA A 666 -40.72 13.54 30.12
CA ALA A 666 -40.19 13.41 31.48
C ALA A 666 -38.89 12.59 31.52
N ALA A 667 -38.83 11.45 30.81
CA ALA A 667 -37.63 10.63 30.71
C ALA A 667 -36.46 11.39 30.03
N THR A 668 -36.75 12.18 28.98
CA THR A 668 -35.76 13.03 28.33
C THR A 668 -35.17 14.06 29.29
N LYS A 669 -36.02 14.69 30.12
CA LYS A 669 -35.55 15.66 31.12
C LYS A 669 -34.61 15.02 32.14
N VAL A 670 -34.91 13.81 32.59
CA VAL A 670 -34.00 13.07 33.50
C VAL A 670 -32.69 12.72 32.81
N LEU A 671 -32.74 12.20 31.58
CA LEU A 671 -31.55 11.89 30.77
C LEU A 671 -30.66 13.11 30.50
N LEU A 672 -31.24 14.31 30.44
CA LEU A 672 -30.48 15.55 30.29
C LEU A 672 -29.87 16.05 31.60
N ARG A 673 -30.35 15.56 32.74
CA ARG A 673 -29.95 16.00 34.08
C ARG A 673 -28.90 15.09 34.72
N ILE A 674 -28.90 13.80 34.37
CA ILE A 674 -27.76 12.88 34.58
C ILE A 674 -26.61 13.24 33.64
#